data_AF-A0A522F894-F1
#
_entry.id   AF-A0A522F894-F1
#
_cell.length_a   1.000
_cell.length_b   1.000
_cell.length_c   1.000
_cell.angle_alpha   90.00
_cell.angle_beta   90.00
_cell.angle_gamma   90.00
#
_symmetry.space_group_name_H-M   'P 1'
#
loop_
_entity.id
_entity.type
_entity.pdbx_description
1 polymer ?
#
loop_
_entity_poly.entity_id
_entity_poly.type
_entity_poly.pdbx_seq_one_letter_code
_entity_poly.pdbx_strand_id
1 'polypeptide(L)'
;MSAQKVGEELEKFKEYLRSESNEDAKRHLLYPLFKKLFKDKFKIESDTYGADIYVEGQLIVEAKSDQAQWLEGFYQALHYHKKFGLSYNTIIVVAHKFIAIWKLNKLPEYATILSYKANAQVAPNAVGKENARRTSNAQKVEIKDSAFYWLTPKDLEGDIFLGAKNLTTESFEILKILNNLDSDRVQINTHNFINAIDHIKSYFEHPIDAVHAFYTMVAYWDITSTVAETENGELRVVGFKGNRMSESIKVSHKHVKEFRKYIETQYVFTNEGSGLTVDYYFSRFDEVLAKIDPEYVKQHGIFFTNDNLSKFALWFVKENFSDKLDENYIVFDPAGGSGNLVSSWHGKLKHKIVSELQPDLLKIIERRMKVDPFHVESGFTIIPKTSDNEGLNFLDRSSKDYLSTLERELKLKNISLDKPIAFLLNPPYKNTDENVKAREETASHYNIHPSIIELTGEDAGKERYLAFLGQILNIAKEQVNTYTKLHPVVMIFTPTSWLIPRPTYIAFREKWDKHFKFHSGFLVTSNEWFKLDGKWPLAFTIWIYNENEKGNNNTVKVLDLTELEKQSLNINWNTDEETIRKEIKKVLRGKKNVVLNNTRGDIRDTLPEIKKGDKIISQTRYDFSTAKQDKDKDKLVSGFPLKDEERHFVLKRKCGNPDGEFVGFMDDCTPVRVKQDSLNRMSIKPDRVWFRLDTVFINLNQTKVFNGCADNRSYCGYDLPSAKSTFSWFAITKALNGVYPVWANQYDIWSPNIKKDSEKYWHSLCFAFVLAENRCVVTKFEKDNPVKGAPEVFVDNPLCPANKESFWSKVLDKEIISKPSTAKELVDKIKELYRCWNLKYCKGDYLRSVGLQDEPYFKYFDYPDFLTPHSGLIQIRKYAELEGKEDLLKLFKEISELSKKVKEEIYWLLVNEFKYFE
;
A
#
# COMPACT_ATOMS: atom_id res chain seq x y z
N MET A 1 -44.93 -28.39 -7.80
CA MET A 1 -45.75 -27.35 -7.12
C MET A 1 -46.72 -26.72 -8.13
N SER A 2 -48.02 -26.93 -7.89
CA SER A 2 -49.24 -26.32 -8.45
C SER A 2 -49.29 -25.78 -9.89
N ALA A 3 -49.81 -26.59 -10.83
CA ALA A 3 -50.42 -26.14 -12.08
C ALA A 3 -51.67 -25.23 -11.86
N GLN A 4 -52.22 -25.22 -10.65
CA GLN A 4 -53.42 -24.46 -10.28
C GLN A 4 -53.21 -22.94 -10.14
N LYS A 5 -51.98 -22.43 -10.12
CA LYS A 5 -51.72 -21.01 -9.79
C LYS A 5 -51.58 -20.06 -10.98
N VAL A 6 -51.43 -20.50 -12.23
CA VAL A 6 -51.18 -19.61 -13.43
C VAL A 6 -52.24 -19.82 -14.53
N GLY A 7 -53.32 -20.56 -14.24
CA GLY A 7 -54.27 -21.02 -15.25
C GLY A 7 -54.91 -19.89 -16.08
N GLU A 8 -55.42 -18.84 -15.45
CA GLU A 8 -56.10 -17.74 -16.14
C GLU A 8 -55.15 -16.91 -17.01
N GLU A 9 -53.93 -16.65 -16.55
CA GLU A 9 -52.93 -15.89 -17.32
C GLU A 9 -52.37 -16.70 -18.49
N LEU A 10 -52.23 -18.03 -18.32
CA LEU A 10 -51.85 -18.92 -19.40
C LEU A 10 -52.96 -19.02 -20.45
N GLU A 11 -54.24 -18.99 -20.06
CA GLU A 11 -55.36 -18.90 -21.02
C GLU A 11 -55.35 -17.60 -21.82
N LYS A 12 -55.07 -16.45 -21.20
CA LYS A 12 -54.90 -15.18 -21.94
C LYS A 12 -53.73 -15.22 -22.92
N PHE A 13 -52.63 -15.87 -22.54
CA PHE A 13 -51.52 -16.09 -23.47
C PHE A 13 -51.91 -17.01 -24.65
N LYS A 14 -52.71 -18.05 -24.42
CA LYS A 14 -53.28 -18.87 -25.52
C LYS A 14 -54.23 -18.06 -26.40
N GLU A 15 -55.03 -17.19 -25.81
CA GLU A 15 -55.92 -16.29 -26.56
C GLU A 15 -55.14 -15.33 -27.45
N TYR A 16 -54.02 -14.79 -26.96
CA TYR A 16 -53.09 -14.01 -27.80
C TYR A 16 -52.63 -14.80 -29.03
N LEU A 17 -52.19 -16.04 -28.81
CA LEU A 17 -51.71 -16.91 -29.91
C LEU A 17 -52.84 -17.29 -30.88
N ARG A 18 -54.11 -17.28 -30.47
CA ARG A 18 -55.25 -17.57 -31.35
C ARG A 18 -55.80 -16.34 -32.06
N SER A 19 -55.57 -15.14 -31.56
CA SER A 19 -56.15 -13.92 -32.09
C SER A 19 -55.49 -13.51 -33.41
N GLU A 20 -56.29 -13.25 -34.45
CA GLU A 20 -55.86 -12.69 -35.75
C GLU A 20 -55.76 -11.16 -35.74
N SER A 21 -56.14 -10.50 -34.63
CA SER A 21 -56.00 -9.06 -34.46
C SER A 21 -54.53 -8.61 -34.53
N ASN A 22 -54.31 -7.35 -34.93
CA ASN A 22 -52.97 -6.75 -34.95
C ASN A 22 -52.31 -6.74 -33.55
N GLU A 23 -50.97 -6.68 -33.51
CA GLU A 23 -50.19 -6.80 -32.27
C GLU A 23 -50.64 -5.83 -31.17
N ASP A 24 -50.89 -4.56 -31.49
CA ASP A 24 -51.33 -3.54 -30.53
C ASP A 24 -52.67 -3.90 -29.86
N ALA A 25 -53.65 -4.37 -30.63
CA ALA A 25 -54.99 -4.68 -30.14
C ALA A 25 -55.02 -5.86 -29.16
N LYS A 26 -54.10 -6.83 -29.30
CA LYS A 26 -54.03 -8.03 -28.45
C LYS A 26 -52.88 -8.01 -27.44
N ARG A 27 -51.96 -7.04 -27.47
CA ARG A 27 -50.77 -6.99 -26.57
C ARG A 27 -51.11 -7.15 -25.09
N HIS A 28 -52.23 -6.58 -24.64
CA HIS A 28 -52.73 -6.70 -23.26
C HIS A 28 -53.02 -8.15 -22.81
N LEU A 29 -53.16 -9.10 -23.73
CA LEU A 29 -53.32 -10.52 -23.46
C LEU A 29 -51.98 -11.23 -23.13
N LEU A 30 -50.83 -10.68 -23.55
CA LEU A 30 -49.50 -11.24 -23.23
C LEU A 30 -49.08 -10.91 -21.80
N TYR A 31 -49.30 -9.68 -21.36
CA TYR A 31 -48.74 -9.15 -20.12
C TYR A 31 -49.07 -9.95 -18.85
N PRO A 32 -50.29 -10.48 -18.65
CA PRO A 32 -50.64 -11.16 -17.41
C PRO A 32 -49.71 -12.32 -17.06
N LEU A 33 -49.31 -13.13 -18.05
CA LEU A 33 -48.43 -14.27 -17.83
C LEU A 33 -47.04 -13.83 -17.37
N PHE A 34 -46.43 -12.90 -18.09
CA PHE A 34 -45.08 -12.42 -17.78
C PHE A 34 -45.04 -11.60 -16.47
N LYS A 35 -46.04 -10.75 -16.24
CA LYS A 35 -46.18 -10.00 -14.97
C LYS A 35 -46.27 -10.95 -13.78
N LYS A 36 -46.99 -12.07 -13.93
CA LYS A 36 -47.12 -13.07 -12.88
C LYS A 36 -45.84 -13.84 -12.61
N LEU A 37 -45.11 -14.21 -13.67
CA LEU A 37 -43.86 -14.98 -13.56
C LEU A 37 -42.71 -14.13 -12.99
N PHE A 38 -42.58 -12.88 -13.43
CA PHE A 38 -41.39 -12.06 -13.15
C PHE A 38 -41.65 -10.90 -12.17
N LYS A 39 -42.90 -10.68 -11.78
CA LYS A 39 -43.33 -9.70 -10.76
C LYS A 39 -42.69 -8.32 -10.97
N ASP A 40 -41.90 -7.85 -10.01
CA ASP A 40 -41.34 -6.50 -9.97
C ASP A 40 -40.25 -6.28 -11.04
N LYS A 41 -39.73 -7.34 -11.67
CA LYS A 41 -38.74 -7.24 -12.76
C LYS A 41 -39.39 -7.05 -14.14
N PHE A 42 -40.70 -7.28 -14.25
CA PHE A 42 -41.43 -7.17 -15.51
C PHE A 42 -41.66 -5.69 -15.87
N LYS A 43 -41.23 -5.30 -17.07
CA LYS A 43 -41.43 -3.97 -17.63
C LYS A 43 -42.11 -4.08 -19.00
N ILE A 44 -42.95 -3.10 -19.33
CA ILE A 44 -43.64 -2.98 -20.62
C ILE A 44 -43.06 -1.83 -21.45
N GLU A 45 -43.55 -1.65 -22.67
CA GLU A 45 -43.08 -0.64 -23.63
C GLU A 45 -42.91 0.77 -23.05
N SER A 46 -43.85 1.23 -22.21
CA SER A 46 -43.80 2.55 -21.55
C SER A 46 -42.60 2.71 -20.63
N ASP A 47 -42.12 1.59 -20.08
CA ASP A 47 -41.10 1.55 -19.05
C ASP A 47 -39.73 1.13 -19.63
N THR A 48 -39.70 0.62 -20.88
CA THR A 48 -38.48 0.06 -21.51
C THR A 48 -38.32 0.39 -22.98
N TYR A 49 -38.09 1.67 -23.29
CA TYR A 49 -37.60 2.15 -24.59
C TYR A 49 -38.33 1.59 -25.84
N GLY A 50 -39.61 1.22 -25.69
CA GLY A 50 -40.44 0.65 -26.76
C GLY A 50 -40.39 -0.88 -26.95
N ALA A 51 -39.70 -1.64 -26.10
CA ALA A 51 -39.77 -3.11 -26.11
C ALA A 51 -41.09 -3.61 -25.51
N ASP A 52 -41.79 -4.54 -26.19
CA ASP A 52 -43.13 -4.96 -25.75
C ASP A 52 -43.14 -5.53 -24.33
N ILE A 53 -42.18 -6.41 -24.02
CA ILE A 53 -41.92 -6.93 -22.68
C ILE A 53 -40.41 -7.03 -22.47
N TYR A 54 -39.94 -6.58 -21.31
CA TYR A 54 -38.57 -6.74 -20.87
C TYR A 54 -38.50 -7.23 -19.42
N VAL A 55 -37.61 -8.18 -19.17
CA VAL A 55 -37.26 -8.65 -17.83
C VAL A 55 -35.75 -8.53 -17.66
N GLU A 56 -35.34 -7.64 -16.78
CA GLU A 56 -33.94 -7.25 -16.62
C GLU A 56 -33.02 -8.45 -16.32
N GLY A 57 -31.97 -8.59 -17.13
CA GLY A 57 -30.99 -9.68 -17.06
C GLY A 57 -31.48 -11.03 -17.61
N GLN A 58 -32.76 -11.18 -17.95
CA GLN A 58 -33.35 -12.47 -18.31
C GLN A 58 -33.80 -12.50 -19.77
N LEU A 59 -34.82 -11.73 -20.15
CA LEU A 59 -35.42 -11.86 -21.48
C LEU A 59 -35.93 -10.54 -22.06
N ILE A 60 -36.09 -10.55 -23.38
CA ILE A 60 -36.85 -9.55 -24.12
C ILE A 60 -37.88 -10.25 -25.03
N VAL A 61 -39.09 -9.71 -25.12
CA VAL A 61 -40.16 -10.19 -26.02
C VAL A 61 -40.52 -9.11 -27.01
N GLU A 62 -40.65 -9.51 -28.28
CA GLU A 62 -41.19 -8.68 -29.35
C GLU A 62 -42.46 -9.33 -29.92
N ALA A 63 -43.56 -8.58 -29.87
CA ALA A 63 -44.83 -8.93 -30.45
C ALA A 63 -44.85 -8.53 -31.94
N LYS A 64 -45.39 -9.41 -32.78
CA LYS A 64 -45.63 -9.16 -34.19
C LYS A 64 -47.04 -9.55 -34.60
N SER A 65 -47.56 -8.88 -35.62
CA SER A 65 -48.89 -9.11 -36.15
C SER A 65 -48.94 -10.41 -36.95
N ASP A 66 -47.95 -10.65 -37.81
CA ASP A 66 -47.83 -11.83 -38.68
C ASP A 66 -46.55 -12.63 -38.43
N GLN A 67 -46.62 -13.95 -38.58
CA GLN A 67 -45.45 -14.84 -38.48
C GLN A 67 -44.32 -14.42 -39.41
N ALA A 68 -44.61 -13.97 -40.64
CA ALA A 68 -43.61 -13.58 -41.63
C ALA A 68 -42.66 -12.48 -41.13
N GLN A 69 -43.07 -11.72 -40.11
CA GLN A 69 -42.31 -10.63 -39.51
C GLN A 69 -41.36 -11.10 -38.39
N TRP A 70 -41.26 -12.40 -38.13
CA TRP A 70 -40.46 -12.93 -37.01
C TRP A 70 -39.01 -12.44 -37.03
N LEU A 71 -38.43 -12.30 -38.22
CA LEU A 71 -37.04 -11.88 -38.40
C LEU A 71 -36.85 -10.38 -38.10
N GLU A 72 -37.87 -9.57 -38.40
CA GLU A 72 -37.89 -8.15 -38.03
C GLU A 72 -37.89 -8.00 -36.51
N GLY A 73 -38.76 -8.77 -35.83
CA GLY A 73 -38.82 -8.81 -34.36
C GLY A 73 -37.53 -9.31 -33.72
N PHE A 74 -36.90 -10.32 -34.31
CA PHE A 74 -35.63 -10.87 -33.82
C PHE A 74 -34.49 -9.84 -33.85
N TYR A 75 -34.31 -9.12 -34.96
CA TYR A 75 -33.28 -8.08 -35.04
C TYR A 75 -33.64 -6.82 -34.25
N GLN A 76 -34.93 -6.48 -34.16
CA GLN A 76 -35.40 -5.42 -33.28
C GLN A 76 -35.01 -5.73 -31.83
N ALA A 77 -35.29 -6.94 -31.36
CA ALA A 77 -34.91 -7.42 -30.03
C ALA A 77 -33.39 -7.29 -29.78
N LEU A 78 -32.54 -7.71 -30.73
CA LEU A 78 -31.09 -7.60 -30.61
C LEU A 78 -30.58 -6.16 -30.52
N HIS A 79 -31.25 -5.21 -31.18
CA HIS A 79 -30.78 -3.83 -31.24
C HIS A 79 -30.96 -3.08 -29.91
N TYR A 80 -31.89 -3.48 -29.04
CA TYR A 80 -32.05 -2.83 -27.73
C TYR A 80 -30.80 -2.96 -26.85
N HIS A 81 -30.07 -4.09 -26.94
CA HIS A 81 -28.79 -4.24 -26.25
C HIS A 81 -27.79 -3.17 -26.69
N LYS A 82 -27.65 -2.98 -28.01
CA LYS A 82 -26.71 -2.00 -28.57
C LYS A 82 -27.14 -0.55 -28.33
N LYS A 83 -28.42 -0.23 -28.52
CA LYS A 83 -28.93 1.14 -28.46
C LYS A 83 -29.10 1.64 -27.04
N PHE A 84 -29.63 0.81 -26.15
CA PHE A 84 -30.05 1.23 -24.81
C PHE A 84 -29.33 0.48 -23.68
N GLY A 85 -28.42 -0.45 -24.00
CA GLY A 85 -27.68 -1.21 -22.99
C GLY A 85 -28.52 -2.24 -22.25
N LEU A 86 -29.69 -2.63 -22.79
CA LEU A 86 -30.53 -3.63 -22.12
C LEU A 86 -29.79 -4.96 -22.02
N SER A 87 -29.78 -5.52 -20.81
CA SER A 87 -29.18 -6.83 -20.52
C SER A 87 -30.27 -7.90 -20.48
N TYR A 88 -30.09 -8.98 -21.25
CA TYR A 88 -30.96 -10.16 -21.30
C TYR A 88 -30.16 -11.31 -21.93
N ASN A 89 -30.62 -12.55 -21.74
CA ASN A 89 -29.97 -13.74 -22.30
C ASN A 89 -30.88 -14.50 -23.29
N THR A 90 -32.17 -14.18 -23.30
CA THR A 90 -33.20 -14.86 -24.10
C THR A 90 -33.99 -13.85 -24.94
N ILE A 91 -34.21 -14.17 -26.22
CA ILE A 91 -35.10 -13.41 -27.11
C ILE A 91 -36.34 -14.25 -27.37
N ILE A 92 -37.52 -13.64 -27.27
CA ILE A 92 -38.79 -14.24 -27.67
C ILE A 92 -39.41 -13.35 -28.75
N VAL A 93 -39.85 -13.95 -29.85
CA VAL A 93 -40.72 -13.28 -30.83
C VAL A 93 -42.04 -14.02 -30.88
N VAL A 94 -43.15 -13.30 -30.76
CA VAL A 94 -44.50 -13.88 -30.64
C VAL A 94 -45.50 -13.22 -31.59
N ALA A 95 -46.26 -14.03 -32.33
CA ALA A 95 -47.27 -13.57 -33.28
C ALA A 95 -48.48 -14.53 -33.33
N HIS A 96 -49.46 -14.29 -34.22
CA HIS A 96 -50.59 -15.20 -34.41
C HIS A 96 -50.11 -16.62 -34.73
N LYS A 97 -50.48 -17.60 -33.89
CA LYS A 97 -50.11 -19.01 -33.97
C LYS A 97 -48.60 -19.25 -34.10
N PHE A 98 -47.77 -18.32 -33.65
CA PHE A 98 -46.32 -18.37 -33.80
C PHE A 98 -45.60 -17.93 -32.53
N ILE A 99 -44.56 -18.66 -32.16
CA ILE A 99 -43.57 -18.23 -31.19
C ILE A 99 -42.23 -18.85 -31.53
N ALA A 100 -41.18 -18.04 -31.39
CA ALA A 100 -39.81 -18.49 -31.48
C ALA A 100 -39.01 -17.96 -30.30
N ILE A 101 -38.15 -18.82 -29.74
CA ILE A 101 -37.32 -18.50 -28.59
C ILE A 101 -35.87 -18.85 -28.89
N TRP A 102 -34.99 -17.87 -28.68
CA TRP A 102 -33.55 -18.01 -28.86
C TRP A 102 -32.80 -17.69 -27.56
N LYS A 103 -31.65 -18.35 -27.39
CA LYS A 103 -30.63 -17.90 -26.44
C LYS A 103 -29.56 -17.13 -27.20
N LEU A 104 -29.14 -15.98 -26.65
CA LEU A 104 -28.14 -15.12 -27.30
C LEU A 104 -26.84 -15.87 -27.62
N ASN A 105 -26.41 -16.79 -26.76
CA ASN A 105 -25.18 -17.57 -26.92
C ASN A 105 -25.24 -18.66 -28.00
N LYS A 106 -26.43 -18.96 -28.54
CA LYS A 106 -26.66 -19.93 -29.62
C LYS A 106 -26.91 -19.28 -30.97
N LEU A 107 -26.90 -17.96 -31.04
CA LEU A 107 -27.17 -17.25 -32.29
C LEU A 107 -26.02 -17.43 -33.31
N PRO A 108 -26.35 -17.55 -34.59
CA PRO A 108 -25.36 -17.51 -35.66
C PRO A 108 -24.52 -16.23 -35.59
N GLU A 109 -23.22 -16.37 -35.78
CA GLU A 109 -22.26 -15.26 -35.65
C GLU A 109 -22.63 -14.07 -36.54
N TYR A 110 -23.07 -14.33 -37.77
CA TYR A 110 -23.41 -13.27 -38.71
C TYR A 110 -24.59 -12.41 -38.23
N ALA A 111 -25.57 -12.98 -37.52
CA ALA A 111 -26.74 -12.26 -37.03
C ALA A 111 -26.35 -11.28 -35.93
N THR A 112 -25.44 -11.73 -35.06
CA THR A 112 -24.81 -10.93 -34.01
C THR A 112 -23.97 -9.80 -34.61
N ILE A 113 -23.13 -10.09 -35.61
CA ILE A 113 -22.34 -9.07 -36.33
C ILE A 113 -23.24 -8.03 -37.01
N LEU A 114 -24.32 -8.45 -37.67
CA LEU A 114 -25.23 -7.55 -38.37
C LEU A 114 -25.92 -6.58 -37.41
N SER A 115 -26.35 -7.08 -36.24
CA SER A 115 -26.87 -6.23 -35.16
C SER A 115 -25.80 -5.28 -34.61
N TYR A 116 -24.59 -5.79 -34.33
CA TYR A 116 -23.46 -4.97 -33.85
C TYR A 116 -22.98 -3.92 -34.85
N LYS A 117 -23.25 -4.04 -36.15
CA LYS A 117 -22.90 -3.02 -37.14
C LYS A 117 -24.01 -1.98 -37.36
N ALA A 118 -25.23 -2.23 -36.89
CA ALA A 118 -26.36 -1.30 -37.08
C ALA A 118 -26.16 0.04 -36.34
N ASN A 119 -26.58 1.16 -36.91
CA ASN A 119 -26.40 2.47 -36.27
C ASN A 119 -27.24 2.56 -34.98
N ALA A 120 -26.59 2.78 -33.83
CA ALA A 120 -27.24 2.86 -32.52
C ALA A 120 -28.29 3.98 -32.43
N GLN A 121 -28.21 5.02 -33.27
CA GLN A 121 -29.16 6.14 -33.25
C GLN A 121 -30.52 5.79 -33.89
N VAL A 122 -30.56 4.79 -34.77
CA VAL A 122 -31.79 4.39 -35.49
C VAL A 122 -32.74 3.64 -34.56
N ALA A 123 -34.06 3.80 -34.76
CA ALA A 123 -35.08 3.13 -33.95
C ALA A 123 -35.00 1.59 -34.10
N PRO A 124 -35.21 0.80 -33.02
CA PRO A 124 -35.13 -0.66 -33.06
C PRO A 124 -35.98 -1.32 -34.16
N ASN A 125 -37.24 -0.89 -34.34
CA ASN A 125 -38.12 -1.41 -35.40
C ASN A 125 -37.53 -1.16 -36.81
N ALA A 126 -36.99 0.04 -37.06
CA ALA A 126 -36.38 0.36 -38.34
C ALA A 126 -35.12 -0.47 -38.61
N VAL A 127 -34.29 -0.72 -37.58
CA VAL A 127 -33.14 -1.64 -37.69
C VAL A 127 -33.60 -3.07 -37.91
N GLY A 128 -34.67 -3.50 -37.24
CA GLY A 128 -35.27 -4.82 -37.42
C GLY A 128 -35.64 -5.10 -38.87
N LYS A 129 -36.38 -4.17 -39.49
CA LYS A 129 -36.78 -4.26 -40.91
C LYS A 129 -35.60 -4.25 -41.87
N GLU A 130 -34.64 -3.34 -41.67
CA GLU A 130 -33.48 -3.22 -42.53
C GLU A 130 -32.60 -4.48 -42.47
N ASN A 131 -32.29 -4.97 -41.27
CA ASN A 131 -31.47 -6.16 -41.12
C ASN A 131 -32.20 -7.41 -41.64
N ALA A 132 -33.51 -7.53 -41.41
CA ALA A 132 -34.30 -8.64 -41.95
C ALA A 132 -34.28 -8.67 -43.50
N ARG A 133 -34.26 -7.51 -44.16
CA ARG A 133 -34.11 -7.40 -45.62
C ARG A 133 -32.72 -7.79 -46.11
N ARG A 134 -31.68 -7.51 -45.32
CA ARG A 134 -30.27 -7.81 -45.64
C ARG A 134 -29.90 -9.28 -45.40
N THR A 135 -30.68 -10.02 -44.62
CA THR A 135 -30.45 -11.44 -44.34
C THR A 135 -30.84 -12.31 -45.54
N SER A 136 -29.90 -13.11 -46.05
CA SER A 136 -30.14 -14.04 -47.15
C SER A 136 -31.04 -15.22 -46.72
N ASN A 137 -31.63 -15.94 -47.68
CA ASN A 137 -32.49 -17.09 -47.34
C ASN A 137 -31.74 -18.20 -46.58
N ALA A 138 -30.48 -18.50 -46.93
CA ALA A 138 -29.66 -19.49 -46.22
C ALA A 138 -29.41 -19.07 -44.77
N GLN A 139 -29.11 -17.80 -44.56
CA GLN A 139 -28.96 -17.19 -43.25
C GLN A 139 -30.28 -17.28 -42.44
N LYS A 140 -31.42 -16.94 -43.04
CA LYS A 140 -32.73 -17.05 -42.37
C LYS A 140 -32.99 -18.46 -41.83
N VAL A 141 -32.60 -19.49 -42.57
CA VAL A 141 -32.68 -20.89 -42.13
C VAL A 141 -31.78 -21.12 -40.91
N GLU A 142 -30.54 -20.64 -40.94
CA GLU A 142 -29.60 -20.79 -39.82
C GLU A 142 -30.08 -20.10 -38.52
N ILE A 143 -30.66 -18.90 -38.61
CA ILE A 143 -31.27 -18.25 -37.42
C ILE A 143 -32.45 -19.08 -36.92
N LYS A 144 -33.30 -19.57 -37.83
CA LYS A 144 -34.43 -20.41 -37.47
C LYS A 144 -33.96 -21.68 -36.75
N ASP A 145 -32.97 -22.37 -37.30
CA ASP A 145 -32.46 -23.64 -36.75
C ASP A 145 -31.71 -23.43 -35.42
N SER A 146 -31.25 -22.21 -35.14
CA SER A 146 -30.67 -21.84 -33.84
C SER A 146 -31.71 -21.61 -32.72
N ALA A 147 -32.99 -21.47 -33.07
CA ALA A 147 -34.05 -21.34 -32.07
C ALA A 147 -34.18 -22.65 -31.30
N PHE A 148 -34.13 -22.57 -29.97
CA PHE A 148 -34.30 -23.79 -29.17
C PHE A 148 -35.79 -24.13 -28.95
N TYR A 149 -36.68 -23.21 -29.28
CA TYR A 149 -38.11 -23.47 -29.37
C TYR A 149 -38.69 -22.72 -30.58
N TRP A 150 -39.44 -23.44 -31.40
CA TRP A 150 -40.02 -22.93 -32.65
C TRP A 150 -41.40 -23.54 -32.87
N LEU A 151 -42.44 -22.70 -32.83
CA LEU A 151 -43.83 -23.06 -33.07
C LEU A 151 -44.39 -22.22 -34.21
N THR A 152 -45.07 -22.87 -35.16
CA THR A 152 -45.69 -22.24 -36.33
C THR A 152 -47.16 -22.65 -36.49
N PRO A 153 -47.95 -21.93 -37.30
CA PRO A 153 -49.34 -22.28 -37.56
C PRO A 153 -49.51 -23.69 -38.13
N LYS A 154 -48.59 -24.14 -38.98
CA LYS A 154 -48.58 -25.49 -39.54
C LYS A 154 -48.45 -26.57 -38.47
N ASP A 155 -47.74 -26.29 -37.38
CA ASP A 155 -47.62 -27.23 -36.26
C ASP A 155 -48.97 -27.41 -35.53
N LEU A 156 -49.90 -26.47 -35.68
CA LEU A 156 -51.21 -26.47 -35.00
C LEU A 156 -52.36 -26.92 -35.92
N GLU A 157 -52.08 -27.24 -37.19
CA GLU A 157 -53.07 -27.68 -38.19
C GLU A 157 -53.01 -29.22 -38.39
N GLY A 158 -54.14 -29.91 -38.20
CA GLY A 158 -54.25 -31.36 -38.42
C GLY A 158 -54.77 -32.14 -37.22
N ASP A 159 -54.74 -33.49 -37.30
CA ASP A 159 -55.13 -34.39 -36.21
C ASP A 159 -53.98 -34.52 -35.19
N ILE A 160 -54.30 -34.34 -33.90
CA ILE A 160 -53.37 -34.46 -32.78
C ILE A 160 -52.75 -35.88 -32.72
N PHE A 161 -53.50 -36.91 -33.12
CA PHE A 161 -53.01 -38.29 -33.18
C PHE A 161 -52.07 -38.57 -34.37
N LEU A 162 -52.00 -37.64 -35.33
CA LEU A 162 -51.12 -37.70 -36.51
C LEU A 162 -49.95 -36.70 -36.41
N GLY A 163 -49.74 -36.08 -35.24
CA GLY A 163 -48.57 -35.23 -34.96
C GLY A 163 -48.83 -33.72 -34.92
N ALA A 164 -50.09 -33.26 -35.06
CA ALA A 164 -50.41 -31.85 -34.82
C ALA A 164 -50.22 -31.51 -33.34
N LYS A 165 -49.51 -30.41 -33.06
CA LYS A 165 -49.26 -29.91 -31.70
C LYS A 165 -50.53 -29.25 -31.17
N ASN A 166 -50.86 -29.55 -29.91
CA ASN A 166 -51.96 -28.89 -29.21
C ASN A 166 -51.45 -27.64 -28.50
N LEU A 167 -52.07 -26.48 -28.76
CA LEU A 167 -51.73 -25.20 -28.13
C LEU A 167 -51.73 -25.28 -26.58
N THR A 168 -52.56 -26.15 -25.99
CA THR A 168 -52.53 -26.37 -24.55
C THR A 168 -51.18 -26.97 -24.10
N THR A 169 -50.70 -28.02 -24.75
CA THR A 169 -49.40 -28.63 -24.45
C THR A 169 -48.26 -27.67 -24.71
N GLU A 170 -48.28 -26.98 -25.86
CA GLU A 170 -47.24 -26.02 -26.24
C GLU A 170 -47.16 -24.84 -25.26
N SER A 171 -48.31 -24.33 -24.79
CA SER A 171 -48.34 -23.27 -23.77
C SER A 171 -47.71 -23.71 -22.45
N PHE A 172 -47.84 -24.99 -22.06
CA PHE A 172 -47.19 -25.53 -20.87
C PHE A 172 -45.68 -25.72 -21.07
N GLU A 173 -45.24 -26.14 -22.26
CA GLU A 173 -43.80 -26.19 -22.58
C GLU A 173 -43.18 -24.79 -22.60
N ILE A 174 -43.86 -23.79 -23.15
CA ILE A 174 -43.44 -22.38 -23.07
C ILE A 174 -43.38 -21.93 -21.61
N LEU A 175 -44.41 -22.22 -20.80
CA LEU A 175 -44.42 -21.92 -19.37
C LEU A 175 -43.25 -22.60 -18.64
N LYS A 176 -42.90 -23.83 -19.00
CA LYS A 176 -41.75 -24.55 -18.44
C LYS A 176 -40.43 -23.90 -18.84
N ILE A 177 -40.29 -23.44 -20.09
CA ILE A 177 -39.12 -22.66 -20.54
C ILE A 177 -39.02 -21.38 -19.73
N LEU A 178 -40.12 -20.61 -19.60
CA LEU A 178 -40.15 -19.34 -18.87
C LEU A 178 -39.84 -19.50 -17.38
N ASN A 179 -40.28 -20.59 -16.74
CA ASN A 179 -39.95 -20.89 -15.34
C ASN A 179 -38.48 -21.29 -15.11
N ASN A 180 -37.73 -21.62 -16.17
CA ASN A 180 -36.35 -22.09 -16.08
C ASN A 180 -35.36 -21.19 -16.84
N LEU A 181 -35.70 -19.92 -17.06
CA LEU A 181 -34.80 -18.97 -17.74
C LEU A 181 -33.53 -18.65 -16.94
N ASP A 182 -33.60 -18.77 -15.61
CA ASP A 182 -32.51 -18.49 -14.66
C ASP A 182 -31.56 -19.67 -14.41
N SER A 183 -31.60 -20.76 -15.19
CA SER A 183 -30.57 -21.82 -15.09
C SER A 183 -29.19 -21.37 -15.61
N ASP A 184 -29.01 -20.06 -15.86
CA ASP A 184 -27.92 -19.45 -16.59
C ASP A 184 -26.93 -18.77 -15.64
N ARG A 185 -25.66 -19.05 -15.88
CA ARG A 185 -24.50 -18.88 -14.99
C ARG A 185 -24.31 -17.46 -14.44
N VAL A 186 -23.79 -17.34 -13.23
CA VAL A 186 -23.44 -16.09 -12.55
C VAL A 186 -22.03 -15.61 -12.97
N GLN A 187 -21.90 -14.31 -13.19
CA GLN A 187 -20.67 -13.69 -13.66
C GLN A 187 -19.67 -13.39 -12.52
N ILE A 188 -18.41 -13.75 -12.73
CA ILE A 188 -17.24 -13.40 -11.92
C ILE A 188 -16.50 -12.25 -12.60
N ASN A 189 -16.47 -11.09 -11.97
CA ASN A 189 -15.87 -9.85 -12.47
C ASN A 189 -14.79 -9.31 -11.50
N THR A 190 -14.26 -8.13 -11.80
CA THR A 190 -13.18 -7.50 -11.04
C THR A 190 -13.52 -7.15 -9.60
N HIS A 191 -14.80 -7.16 -9.22
CA HIS A 191 -15.29 -6.77 -7.90
C HIS A 191 -15.62 -7.98 -7.02
N ASN A 192 -16.05 -9.11 -7.60
CA ASN A 192 -16.50 -10.27 -6.83
C ASN A 192 -15.55 -11.50 -6.91
N PHE A 193 -14.53 -11.51 -7.77
CA PHE A 193 -13.69 -12.71 -7.96
C PHE A 193 -12.98 -13.18 -6.69
N ILE A 194 -12.52 -12.30 -5.80
CA ILE A 194 -11.90 -12.75 -4.54
C ILE A 194 -12.93 -13.47 -3.66
N ASN A 195 -14.19 -13.03 -3.66
CA ASN A 195 -15.26 -13.69 -2.92
C ASN A 195 -15.66 -15.03 -3.58
N ALA A 196 -15.47 -15.16 -4.90
CA ALA A 196 -15.62 -16.43 -5.60
C ALA A 196 -14.54 -17.42 -5.17
N ILE A 197 -13.28 -16.98 -5.06
CA ILE A 197 -12.17 -17.81 -4.58
C ILE A 197 -12.39 -18.23 -3.11
N ASP A 198 -12.89 -17.32 -2.28
CA ASP A 198 -13.25 -17.62 -0.90
C ASP A 198 -14.37 -18.67 -0.78
N HIS A 199 -15.31 -18.71 -1.74
CA HIS A 199 -16.26 -19.83 -1.83
C HIS A 199 -15.58 -21.13 -2.27
N ILE A 200 -14.69 -21.06 -3.27
CA ILE A 200 -13.93 -22.21 -3.76
C ILE A 200 -13.12 -22.86 -2.64
N LYS A 201 -12.61 -22.06 -1.68
CA LYS A 201 -11.88 -22.50 -0.49
C LYS A 201 -12.55 -23.65 0.25
N SER A 202 -13.88 -23.67 0.32
CA SER A 202 -14.63 -24.70 1.03
C SER A 202 -14.51 -26.12 0.44
N TYR A 203 -14.01 -26.25 -0.79
CA TYR A 203 -13.85 -27.53 -1.49
C TYR A 203 -12.46 -28.16 -1.33
N PHE A 204 -11.52 -27.46 -0.69
CA PHE A 204 -10.12 -27.85 -0.54
C PHE A 204 -9.72 -27.93 0.94
N GLU A 205 -8.70 -28.74 1.24
CA GLU A 205 -8.18 -28.88 2.60
C GLU A 205 -7.31 -27.69 2.99
N HIS A 206 -6.45 -27.23 2.08
CA HIS A 206 -5.61 -26.07 2.28
C HIS A 206 -6.11 -24.86 1.47
N PRO A 207 -6.15 -23.65 2.06
CA PRO A 207 -6.63 -22.46 1.36
C PRO A 207 -5.86 -22.13 0.08
N ILE A 208 -4.55 -22.39 0.07
CA ILE A 208 -3.67 -22.23 -1.10
C ILE A 208 -4.12 -23.07 -2.31
N ASP A 209 -4.67 -24.27 -2.09
CA ASP A 209 -5.12 -25.14 -3.19
C ASP A 209 -6.31 -24.53 -3.94
N ALA A 210 -7.19 -23.80 -3.23
CA ALA A 210 -8.30 -23.08 -3.85
C ALA A 210 -7.82 -21.90 -4.71
N VAL A 211 -6.77 -21.22 -4.26
CA VAL A 211 -6.10 -20.17 -5.05
C VAL A 211 -5.52 -20.80 -6.32
N HIS A 212 -4.75 -21.89 -6.20
CA HIS A 212 -4.20 -22.59 -7.37
C HIS A 212 -5.29 -23.09 -8.32
N ALA A 213 -6.37 -23.68 -7.80
CA ALA A 213 -7.49 -24.13 -8.60
C ALA A 213 -8.08 -22.98 -9.43
N PHE A 214 -8.32 -21.81 -8.82
CA PHE A 214 -8.81 -20.64 -9.53
C PHE A 214 -7.89 -20.21 -10.67
N TYR A 215 -6.59 -20.09 -10.44
CA TYR A 215 -5.65 -19.67 -11.47
C TYR A 215 -5.34 -20.76 -12.51
N THR A 216 -5.60 -22.03 -12.21
CA THR A 216 -5.63 -23.10 -13.21
C THR A 216 -6.82 -22.95 -14.16
N MET A 217 -7.99 -22.52 -13.67
CA MET A 217 -9.22 -22.47 -14.46
C MET A 217 -9.52 -21.12 -15.11
N VAL A 218 -9.04 -19.99 -14.56
CA VAL A 218 -9.47 -18.64 -14.92
C VAL A 218 -9.39 -18.33 -16.41
N ALA A 219 -8.36 -18.82 -17.10
CA ALA A 219 -8.16 -18.63 -18.54
C ALA A 219 -9.08 -19.48 -19.42
N TYR A 220 -9.77 -20.45 -18.84
CA TYR A 220 -10.62 -21.46 -19.49
C TYR A 220 -12.08 -21.38 -19.04
N TRP A 221 -12.40 -20.50 -18.08
CA TRP A 221 -13.69 -20.45 -17.40
C TRP A 221 -14.58 -19.36 -17.99
N ASP A 222 -15.11 -19.60 -19.19
CA ASP A 222 -16.08 -18.72 -19.86
C ASP A 222 -17.52 -19.23 -19.71
N ILE A 223 -18.46 -18.52 -20.34
CA ILE A 223 -19.90 -18.79 -20.27
C ILE A 223 -20.32 -20.18 -20.78
N THR A 224 -19.44 -20.87 -21.51
CA THR A 224 -19.65 -22.21 -22.09
C THR A 224 -18.99 -23.32 -21.28
N SER A 225 -18.23 -23.01 -20.23
CA SER A 225 -17.30 -23.98 -19.63
C SER A 225 -17.94 -25.14 -18.88
N THR A 226 -17.62 -26.39 -19.19
CA THR A 226 -18.07 -27.57 -18.43
C THR A 226 -16.94 -28.19 -17.62
N VAL A 227 -17.23 -29.16 -16.76
CA VAL A 227 -16.20 -29.93 -16.04
C VAL A 227 -16.10 -31.35 -16.59
N ALA A 228 -14.91 -31.73 -17.02
CA ALA A 228 -14.55 -33.10 -17.37
C ALA A 228 -13.78 -33.78 -16.23
N GLU A 229 -13.86 -35.10 -16.14
CA GLU A 229 -13.13 -35.90 -15.16
C GLU A 229 -12.14 -36.79 -15.89
N THR A 230 -10.92 -36.87 -15.36
CA THR A 230 -9.82 -37.70 -15.89
C THR A 230 -9.91 -39.12 -15.36
N GLU A 231 -9.15 -40.04 -15.96
CA GLU A 231 -9.07 -41.45 -15.53
C GLU A 231 -8.62 -41.60 -14.07
N ASN A 232 -7.88 -40.63 -13.54
CA ASN A 232 -7.40 -40.60 -12.15
C ASN A 232 -8.37 -39.92 -11.17
N GLY A 233 -9.58 -39.55 -11.61
CA GLY A 233 -10.58 -38.87 -10.78
C GLY A 233 -10.33 -37.37 -10.55
N GLU A 234 -9.38 -36.77 -11.26
CA GLU A 234 -9.12 -35.33 -11.22
C GLU A 234 -10.00 -34.56 -12.21
N LEU A 235 -10.30 -33.30 -11.92
CA LEU A 235 -11.24 -32.48 -12.70
C LEU A 235 -10.53 -31.51 -13.64
N ARG A 236 -11.12 -31.22 -14.80
CA ARG A 236 -10.65 -30.19 -15.75
C ARG A 236 -11.79 -29.28 -16.17
N VAL A 237 -11.51 -27.99 -16.31
CA VAL A 237 -12.47 -27.02 -16.86
C VAL A 237 -12.29 -26.97 -18.37
N VAL A 238 -13.36 -27.26 -19.11
CA VAL A 238 -13.38 -27.30 -20.57
C VAL A 238 -14.18 -26.10 -21.07
N GLY A 239 -13.47 -25.08 -21.57
CA GLY A 239 -14.05 -23.82 -22.05
C GLY A 239 -14.07 -23.67 -23.56
N PHE A 240 -14.52 -22.51 -24.02
CA PHE A 240 -14.52 -22.04 -25.39
C PHE A 240 -15.21 -23.03 -26.33
N LYS A 241 -16.42 -23.46 -25.97
CA LYS A 241 -17.23 -24.47 -26.69
C LYS A 241 -16.49 -25.80 -26.88
N GLY A 242 -15.65 -26.20 -25.92
CA GLY A 242 -14.89 -27.46 -26.00
C GLY A 242 -13.48 -27.33 -26.57
N ASN A 243 -13.08 -26.15 -27.05
CA ASN A 243 -11.81 -25.98 -27.77
C ASN A 243 -10.60 -25.84 -26.85
N ARG A 244 -10.78 -25.54 -25.56
CA ARG A 244 -9.68 -25.36 -24.61
C ARG A 244 -9.97 -26.04 -23.29
N MET A 245 -8.93 -26.57 -22.66
CA MET A 245 -9.04 -27.25 -21.37
C MET A 245 -7.95 -26.80 -20.41
N SER A 246 -8.30 -26.70 -19.13
CA SER A 246 -7.34 -26.45 -18.06
C SER A 246 -6.46 -27.66 -17.77
N GLU A 247 -5.40 -27.45 -17.00
CA GLU A 247 -4.71 -28.53 -16.29
C GLU A 247 -5.67 -29.20 -15.29
N SER A 248 -5.30 -30.41 -14.83
CA SER A 248 -6.09 -31.16 -13.84
C SER A 248 -6.10 -30.48 -12.47
N ILE A 249 -7.24 -30.55 -11.78
CA ILE A 249 -7.50 -30.00 -10.46
C ILE A 249 -7.91 -31.15 -9.55
N LYS A 250 -7.16 -31.35 -8.47
CA LYS A 250 -7.46 -32.36 -7.46
C LYS A 250 -8.45 -31.80 -6.44
N VAL A 251 -9.65 -32.36 -6.38
CA VAL A 251 -10.71 -31.99 -5.42
C VAL A 251 -11.05 -33.21 -4.58
N SER A 252 -11.28 -33.02 -3.28
CA SER A 252 -11.67 -34.12 -2.39
C SER A 252 -12.96 -34.78 -2.89
N HIS A 253 -13.02 -36.12 -2.92
CA HIS A 253 -14.15 -36.87 -3.49
C HIS A 253 -15.53 -36.44 -2.95
N LYS A 254 -15.61 -36.03 -1.68
CA LYS A 254 -16.83 -35.52 -1.03
C LYS A 254 -17.34 -34.18 -1.58
N HIS A 255 -16.53 -33.44 -2.34
CA HIS A 255 -16.83 -32.10 -2.85
C HIS A 255 -16.89 -32.05 -4.38
N VAL A 256 -16.62 -33.16 -5.08
CA VAL A 256 -16.57 -33.19 -6.56
C VAL A 256 -17.89 -32.75 -7.20
N LYS A 257 -19.04 -33.19 -6.66
CA LYS A 257 -20.35 -32.85 -7.21
C LYS A 257 -20.68 -31.36 -7.03
N GLU A 258 -20.43 -30.84 -5.84
CA GLU A 258 -20.66 -29.45 -5.49
C GLU A 258 -19.73 -28.52 -6.26
N PHE A 259 -18.45 -28.87 -6.36
CA PHE A 259 -17.46 -28.12 -7.13
C PHE A 259 -17.81 -28.10 -8.62
N ARG A 260 -18.16 -29.25 -9.21
CA ARG A 260 -18.65 -29.33 -10.61
C ARG A 260 -19.82 -28.38 -10.84
N LYS A 261 -20.83 -28.44 -9.97
CA LYS A 261 -22.00 -27.56 -10.05
C LYS A 261 -21.61 -26.08 -9.90
N TYR A 262 -20.68 -25.75 -9.00
CA TYR A 262 -20.21 -24.39 -8.81
C TYR A 262 -19.54 -23.85 -10.09
N ILE A 263 -18.63 -24.61 -10.70
CA ILE A 263 -17.97 -24.21 -11.96
C ILE A 263 -18.97 -24.04 -13.09
N GLU A 264 -19.91 -24.98 -13.23
CA GLU A 264 -20.89 -24.98 -14.32
C GLU A 264 -22.02 -23.95 -14.14
N THR A 265 -22.12 -23.31 -12.97
CA THR A 265 -23.09 -22.23 -12.69
C THR A 265 -22.44 -20.85 -12.62
N GLN A 266 -21.15 -20.72 -12.91
CA GLN A 266 -20.45 -19.43 -12.93
C GLN A 266 -19.59 -19.28 -14.21
N TYR A 267 -19.10 -18.07 -14.48
CA TYR A 267 -18.10 -17.81 -15.52
C TYR A 267 -17.29 -16.53 -15.24
N VAL A 268 -16.05 -16.46 -15.73
CA VAL A 268 -15.17 -15.29 -15.62
C VAL A 268 -15.45 -14.31 -16.76
N PHE A 269 -15.60 -13.03 -16.42
CA PHE A 269 -15.80 -11.95 -17.38
C PHE A 269 -14.48 -11.36 -17.83
N THR A 270 -14.25 -11.37 -19.14
CA THR A 270 -13.17 -10.61 -19.78
C THR A 270 -13.77 -9.68 -20.84
N ASN A 271 -13.15 -8.53 -21.05
CA ASN A 271 -13.49 -7.57 -22.09
C ASN A 271 -12.20 -7.01 -22.68
N GLU A 272 -11.67 -7.68 -23.71
CA GLU A 272 -10.43 -7.28 -24.37
C GLU A 272 -10.51 -5.85 -24.95
N GLY A 273 -11.70 -5.41 -25.39
CA GLY A 273 -11.91 -4.06 -25.89
C GLY A 273 -11.77 -2.94 -24.86
N SER A 274 -11.94 -3.25 -23.55
CA SER A 274 -11.65 -2.32 -22.45
C SER A 274 -10.30 -2.60 -21.77
N GLY A 275 -9.52 -3.55 -22.28
CA GLY A 275 -8.27 -3.99 -21.66
C GLY A 275 -8.43 -4.85 -20.41
N LEU A 276 -9.64 -5.35 -20.10
CA LEU A 276 -9.87 -6.29 -19.01
C LEU A 276 -9.64 -7.72 -19.52
N THR A 277 -8.39 -8.17 -19.46
CA THR A 277 -7.97 -9.50 -19.92
C THR A 277 -7.89 -10.49 -18.77
N VAL A 278 -7.61 -11.76 -19.08
CA VAL A 278 -7.29 -12.78 -18.08
C VAL A 278 -6.07 -12.36 -17.23
N ASP A 279 -5.11 -11.61 -17.81
CA ASP A 279 -3.93 -11.10 -17.11
C ASP A 279 -4.29 -10.21 -15.92
N TYR A 280 -5.40 -9.45 -16.01
CA TYR A 280 -5.87 -8.65 -14.88
C TYR A 280 -6.08 -9.50 -13.62
N TYR A 281 -6.67 -10.69 -13.77
CA TYR A 281 -6.88 -11.60 -12.65
C TYR A 281 -5.53 -12.13 -12.14
N PHE A 282 -4.65 -12.57 -13.03
CA PHE A 282 -3.30 -13.03 -12.65
C PHE A 282 -2.46 -11.96 -11.95
N SER A 283 -2.56 -10.69 -12.37
CA SER A 283 -1.83 -9.57 -11.76
C SER A 283 -2.23 -9.33 -10.29
N ARG A 284 -3.40 -9.87 -9.88
CA ARG A 284 -3.95 -9.80 -8.53
C ARG A 284 -3.80 -11.10 -7.75
N PHE A 285 -3.02 -12.08 -8.25
CA PHE A 285 -2.69 -13.33 -7.55
C PHE A 285 -2.29 -13.10 -6.10
N ASP A 286 -1.36 -12.19 -5.91
CA ASP A 286 -0.83 -11.77 -4.63
C ASP A 286 -1.88 -11.19 -3.67
N GLU A 287 -2.80 -10.39 -4.23
CA GLU A 287 -3.91 -9.82 -3.45
C GLU A 287 -4.87 -10.90 -2.98
N VAL A 288 -5.18 -11.86 -3.85
CA VAL A 288 -5.97 -13.04 -3.52
C VAL A 288 -5.28 -13.82 -2.41
N LEU A 289 -3.99 -14.14 -2.57
CA LEU A 289 -3.26 -14.96 -1.63
C LEU A 289 -3.25 -14.34 -0.23
N ALA A 290 -2.98 -13.03 -0.13
CA ALA A 290 -3.01 -12.32 1.14
C ALA A 290 -4.40 -12.27 1.82
N LYS A 291 -5.49 -12.41 1.06
CA LYS A 291 -6.86 -12.44 1.60
C LYS A 291 -7.31 -13.86 1.96
N ILE A 292 -6.96 -14.84 1.13
CA ILE A 292 -7.42 -16.23 1.27
C ILE A 292 -6.54 -17.03 2.27
N ASP A 293 -5.24 -16.77 2.26
CA ASP A 293 -4.22 -17.42 3.09
C ASP A 293 -3.16 -16.41 3.62
N PRO A 294 -3.57 -15.52 4.56
CA PRO A 294 -2.66 -14.53 5.12
C PRO A 294 -1.47 -15.14 5.88
N GLU A 295 -1.64 -16.34 6.46
CA GLU A 295 -0.56 -17.03 7.18
C GLU A 295 0.51 -17.56 6.23
N TYR A 296 0.12 -18.11 5.08
CA TYR A 296 1.07 -18.51 4.04
C TYR A 296 1.94 -17.33 3.57
N VAL A 297 1.34 -16.16 3.36
CA VAL A 297 2.06 -14.92 2.98
C VAL A 297 3.07 -14.52 4.06
N LYS A 298 2.68 -14.55 5.33
CA LYS A 298 3.56 -14.20 6.45
C LYS A 298 4.75 -15.16 6.56
N GLN A 299 4.47 -16.46 6.52
CA GLN A 299 5.46 -17.54 6.61
C GLN A 299 6.51 -17.41 5.50
N HIS A 300 6.08 -17.20 4.25
CA HIS A 300 6.97 -17.20 3.10
C HIS A 300 7.56 -15.81 2.76
N GLY A 301 7.09 -14.74 3.41
CA GLY A 301 7.61 -13.39 3.21
C GLY A 301 7.41 -12.87 1.79
N ILE A 302 6.21 -13.05 1.26
CA ILE A 302 5.85 -12.63 -0.11
C ILE A 302 5.57 -11.12 -0.11
N PHE A 303 6.29 -10.38 -0.96
CA PHE A 303 6.14 -8.92 -1.10
C PHE A 303 5.56 -8.56 -2.46
N PHE A 304 4.69 -7.56 -2.49
CA PHE A 304 3.82 -7.30 -3.63
C PHE A 304 4.16 -5.98 -4.32
N THR A 305 4.44 -6.02 -5.61
CA THR A 305 4.58 -4.82 -6.45
C THR A 305 3.25 -4.51 -7.13
N ASN A 306 2.73 -3.29 -6.91
CA ASN A 306 1.51 -2.82 -7.56
C ASN A 306 1.65 -2.83 -9.10
N ASP A 307 0.61 -3.32 -9.80
CA ASP A 307 0.59 -3.46 -11.26
C ASP A 307 0.85 -2.14 -12.02
N ASN A 308 0.18 -1.04 -11.64
CA ASN A 308 0.39 0.26 -12.26
C ASN A 308 1.78 0.84 -11.93
N LEU A 309 2.32 0.57 -10.75
CA LEU A 309 3.70 0.93 -10.42
C LEU A 309 4.72 0.15 -11.25
N SER A 310 4.49 -1.15 -11.49
CA SER A 310 5.33 -1.96 -12.37
C SER A 310 5.34 -1.41 -13.81
N LYS A 311 4.16 -1.07 -14.34
CA LYS A 311 4.02 -0.42 -15.66
C LYS A 311 4.74 0.92 -15.70
N PHE A 312 4.61 1.73 -14.65
CA PHE A 312 5.34 2.99 -14.52
C PHE A 312 6.86 2.81 -14.44
N ALA A 313 7.35 1.81 -13.71
CA ALA A 313 8.78 1.52 -13.64
C ALA A 313 9.33 1.15 -15.02
N LEU A 314 8.63 0.29 -15.78
CA LEU A 314 9.02 -0.06 -17.14
C LEU A 314 8.95 1.14 -18.11
N TRP A 315 7.91 1.97 -18.01
CA TRP A 315 7.82 3.23 -18.75
C TRP A 315 8.98 4.16 -18.42
N PHE A 316 9.31 4.30 -17.13
CA PHE A 316 10.41 5.13 -16.67
C PHE A 316 11.75 4.64 -17.22
N VAL A 317 11.99 3.33 -17.21
CA VAL A 317 13.16 2.72 -17.86
C VAL A 317 13.17 3.08 -19.34
N LYS A 318 12.09 2.85 -20.09
CA LYS A 318 12.04 3.12 -21.53
C LYS A 318 12.32 4.59 -21.87
N GLU A 319 11.84 5.54 -21.07
CA GLU A 319 12.02 6.97 -21.33
C GLU A 319 13.39 7.50 -20.92
N ASN A 320 14.04 6.89 -19.92
CA ASN A 320 15.29 7.42 -19.36
C ASN A 320 16.51 6.60 -19.74
N PHE A 321 16.36 5.31 -20.01
CA PHE A 321 17.45 4.42 -20.39
C PHE A 321 17.54 4.37 -21.92
N SER A 322 18.63 4.92 -22.47
CA SER A 322 18.80 5.11 -23.92
C SER A 322 18.91 3.82 -24.71
N ASP A 323 19.37 2.75 -24.07
CA ASP A 323 19.53 1.46 -24.74
C ASP A 323 18.20 0.72 -24.78
N LYS A 324 17.94 0.09 -25.93
CA LYS A 324 16.74 -0.71 -26.11
C LYS A 324 16.82 -1.98 -25.27
N LEU A 325 16.25 -1.91 -24.06
CA LEU A 325 16.25 -3.00 -23.09
C LEU A 325 15.76 -4.32 -23.69
N ASP A 326 14.71 -4.27 -24.51
CA ASP A 326 14.07 -5.44 -25.11
C ASP A 326 14.88 -6.07 -26.26
N GLU A 327 15.83 -5.35 -26.85
CA GLU A 327 16.66 -5.87 -27.95
C GLU A 327 18.06 -6.30 -27.46
N ASN A 328 18.66 -5.48 -26.59
CA ASN A 328 20.08 -5.57 -26.27
C ASN A 328 20.37 -6.40 -25.01
N TYR A 329 19.36 -6.72 -24.20
CA TYR A 329 19.55 -7.38 -22.91
C TYR A 329 18.74 -8.67 -22.78
N ILE A 330 19.17 -9.53 -21.87
CA ILE A 330 18.37 -10.63 -21.33
C ILE A 330 17.81 -10.15 -19.99
N VAL A 331 16.49 -9.97 -19.92
CA VAL A 331 15.84 -9.49 -18.70
C VAL A 331 15.69 -10.64 -17.73
N PHE A 332 16.17 -10.46 -16.50
CA PHE A 332 16.12 -11.49 -15.47
C PHE A 332 15.52 -10.94 -14.18
N ASP A 333 14.46 -11.59 -13.70
CA ASP A 333 13.90 -11.38 -12.38
C ASP A 333 14.20 -12.59 -11.48
N PRO A 334 15.20 -12.49 -10.57
CA PRO A 334 15.53 -13.57 -9.65
C PRO A 334 14.57 -13.71 -8.46
N ALA A 335 13.61 -12.79 -8.31
CA ALA A 335 12.62 -12.74 -7.22
C ALA A 335 11.22 -12.48 -7.80
N GLY A 336 10.81 -13.39 -8.69
CA GLY A 336 9.67 -13.19 -9.58
C GLY A 336 8.34 -12.86 -8.90
N GLY A 337 8.07 -13.37 -7.71
CA GLY A 337 6.80 -13.20 -7.01
C GLY A 337 5.61 -13.64 -7.86
N SER A 338 4.70 -12.71 -8.19
CA SER A 338 3.60 -12.90 -9.15
C SER A 338 3.95 -12.56 -10.61
N GLY A 339 5.18 -12.12 -10.86
CA GLY A 339 5.71 -11.74 -12.17
C GLY A 339 5.34 -10.32 -12.61
N ASN A 340 4.60 -9.53 -11.82
CA ASN A 340 4.06 -8.21 -12.22
C ASN A 340 5.12 -7.29 -12.85
N LEU A 341 6.36 -7.29 -12.34
CA LEU A 341 7.38 -6.38 -12.85
C LEU A 341 7.84 -6.71 -14.29
N VAL A 342 7.70 -7.98 -14.71
CA VAL A 342 8.16 -8.48 -16.01
C VAL A 342 7.02 -8.88 -16.96
N SER A 343 5.76 -8.96 -16.50
CA SER A 343 4.60 -9.34 -17.32
C SER A 343 3.60 -8.21 -17.57
N SER A 344 3.45 -7.26 -16.64
CA SER A 344 2.31 -6.34 -16.63
C SER A 344 2.20 -5.34 -17.81
N TRP A 345 3.27 -5.05 -18.55
CA TRP A 345 3.21 -4.16 -19.72
C TRP A 345 3.47 -4.95 -21.02
N HIS A 346 2.39 -5.39 -21.67
CA HIS A 346 2.43 -6.33 -22.79
C HIS A 346 3.36 -5.89 -23.93
N GLY A 347 4.14 -6.85 -24.44
CA GLY A 347 5.01 -6.68 -25.61
C GLY A 347 6.21 -5.74 -25.43
N LYS A 348 6.52 -5.29 -24.21
CA LYS A 348 7.60 -4.32 -23.97
C LYS A 348 8.95 -4.92 -23.60
N LEU A 349 8.99 -6.19 -23.23
CA LEU A 349 10.21 -6.94 -22.95
C LEU A 349 10.22 -8.17 -23.85
N LYS A 350 11.34 -8.44 -24.51
CA LYS A 350 11.56 -9.70 -25.25
C LYS A 350 12.42 -10.63 -24.41
N HIS A 351 12.14 -11.92 -24.52
CA HIS A 351 12.79 -13.02 -23.83
C HIS A 351 13.22 -12.74 -22.38
N LYS A 352 12.26 -12.90 -21.45
CA LYS A 352 12.47 -12.73 -20.01
C LYS A 352 12.75 -14.05 -19.29
N ILE A 353 13.62 -14.00 -18.30
CA ILE A 353 13.91 -15.09 -17.37
C ILE A 353 13.28 -14.75 -16.03
N VAL A 354 12.57 -15.70 -15.43
CA VAL A 354 12.03 -15.55 -14.08
C VAL A 354 12.43 -16.75 -13.25
N SER A 355 12.94 -16.47 -12.05
CA SER A 355 13.11 -17.47 -11.00
C SER A 355 12.45 -17.03 -9.71
N GLU A 356 12.13 -18.00 -8.88
CA GLU A 356 11.49 -17.81 -7.59
C GLU A 356 11.81 -19.02 -6.70
N LEU A 357 11.90 -18.77 -5.41
CA LEU A 357 12.21 -19.74 -4.37
C LEU A 357 11.04 -20.69 -4.10
N GLN A 358 9.80 -20.22 -4.26
CA GLN A 358 8.60 -21.00 -3.98
C GLN A 358 8.10 -21.65 -5.29
N PRO A 359 8.08 -23.00 -5.39
CA PRO A 359 7.67 -23.70 -6.61
C PRO A 359 6.24 -23.39 -7.03
N ASP A 360 5.36 -23.13 -6.07
CA ASP A 360 3.96 -22.84 -6.33
C ASP A 360 3.74 -21.47 -6.98
N LEU A 361 4.58 -20.47 -6.65
CA LEU A 361 4.56 -19.17 -7.33
C LEU A 361 5.05 -19.31 -8.78
N LEU A 362 6.09 -20.12 -9.02
CA LEU A 362 6.59 -20.38 -10.38
C LEU A 362 5.51 -20.97 -11.30
N LYS A 363 4.73 -21.94 -10.81
CA LYS A 363 3.61 -22.53 -11.57
C LYS A 363 2.60 -21.46 -11.99
N ILE A 364 2.28 -20.53 -11.10
CA ILE A 364 1.33 -19.46 -11.40
C ILE A 364 1.90 -18.47 -12.42
N ILE A 365 3.15 -18.05 -12.25
CA ILE A 365 3.83 -17.17 -13.23
C ILE A 365 3.89 -17.85 -14.60
N GLU A 366 4.26 -19.13 -14.65
CA GLU A 366 4.32 -19.87 -15.90
C GLU A 366 2.95 -19.95 -16.58
N ARG A 367 1.88 -20.25 -15.83
CA ARG A 367 0.50 -20.26 -16.34
C ARG A 367 0.11 -18.91 -16.89
N ARG A 368 0.35 -17.83 -16.13
CA ARG A 368 0.12 -16.44 -16.57
C ARG A 368 0.81 -16.17 -17.91
N MET A 369 2.08 -16.56 -18.05
CA MET A 369 2.85 -16.33 -19.27
C MET A 369 2.43 -17.23 -20.44
N LYS A 370 1.93 -18.45 -20.19
CA LYS A 370 1.43 -19.36 -21.25
C LYS A 370 0.08 -18.93 -21.82
N VAL A 371 -0.78 -18.32 -21.01
CA VAL A 371 -2.14 -17.95 -21.45
C VAL A 371 -2.20 -16.62 -22.21
N ASP A 372 -1.18 -15.78 -22.09
CA ASP A 372 -1.05 -14.53 -22.83
C ASP A 372 -0.22 -14.74 -24.12
N PRO A 373 -0.83 -14.62 -25.32
CA PRO A 373 -0.11 -14.74 -26.59
C PRO A 373 1.10 -13.81 -26.71
N PHE A 374 1.05 -12.61 -26.13
CA PHE A 374 2.17 -11.67 -26.20
C PHE A 374 3.41 -12.21 -25.51
N HIS A 375 3.25 -12.91 -24.38
CA HIS A 375 4.37 -13.52 -23.68
C HIS A 375 4.93 -14.73 -24.41
N VAL A 376 4.07 -15.51 -25.07
CA VAL A 376 4.50 -16.62 -25.92
C VAL A 376 5.29 -16.12 -27.13
N GLU A 377 4.80 -15.07 -27.80
CA GLU A 377 5.45 -14.47 -28.98
C GLU A 377 6.78 -13.77 -28.63
N SER A 378 6.81 -13.00 -27.53
CA SER A 378 8.03 -12.32 -27.07
C SER A 378 9.03 -13.27 -26.41
N GLY A 379 8.58 -14.43 -25.95
CA GLY A 379 9.38 -15.48 -25.32
C GLY A 379 9.59 -15.26 -23.82
N PHE A 380 9.65 -16.37 -23.07
CA PHE A 380 10.01 -16.39 -21.66
C PHE A 380 10.61 -17.73 -21.24
N THR A 381 11.34 -17.73 -20.12
CA THR A 381 11.88 -18.93 -19.48
C THR A 381 11.71 -18.86 -17.97
N ILE A 382 11.06 -19.89 -17.42
CA ILE A 382 10.89 -20.08 -15.98
C ILE A 382 11.98 -21.05 -15.51
N ILE A 383 12.71 -20.66 -14.46
CA ILE A 383 13.83 -21.44 -13.92
C ILE A 383 13.67 -21.57 -12.39
N PRO A 384 13.66 -22.79 -11.82
CA PRO A 384 13.74 -24.09 -12.48
C PRO A 384 12.42 -24.43 -13.19
N LYS A 385 12.35 -25.58 -13.85
CA LYS A 385 11.11 -26.01 -14.50
C LYS A 385 10.05 -26.27 -13.43
N THR A 386 8.84 -25.80 -13.69
CA THR A 386 7.68 -26.01 -12.81
C THR A 386 7.32 -27.49 -12.63
N SER A 387 7.67 -28.33 -13.60
CA SER A 387 7.53 -29.80 -13.55
C SER A 387 8.36 -30.46 -12.45
N ASP A 388 9.48 -29.84 -12.08
CA ASP A 388 10.43 -30.40 -11.12
C ASP A 388 9.94 -30.15 -9.68
N ASN A 389 8.95 -29.27 -9.51
CA ASN A 389 8.35 -28.89 -8.23
C ASN A 389 9.37 -28.38 -7.20
N GLU A 390 10.44 -27.76 -7.69
CA GLU A 390 11.50 -27.11 -6.92
C GLU A 390 11.48 -25.61 -7.18
N GLY A 391 12.00 -24.83 -6.23
CA GLY A 391 12.33 -23.42 -6.46
C GLY A 391 13.83 -23.22 -6.55
N LEU A 392 14.26 -22.03 -6.94
CA LEU A 392 15.68 -21.68 -7.05
C LEU A 392 16.00 -20.51 -6.11
N ASN A 393 16.60 -20.84 -4.97
CA ASN A 393 17.06 -19.85 -4.01
C ASN A 393 18.22 -19.03 -4.60
N PHE A 394 18.07 -17.72 -4.63
CA PHE A 394 19.07 -16.79 -5.17
C PHE A 394 20.29 -16.63 -4.25
N LEU A 395 20.14 -16.90 -2.95
CA LEU A 395 21.11 -16.49 -1.94
C LEU A 395 21.95 -17.64 -1.36
N ASP A 396 21.58 -18.91 -1.51
CA ASP A 396 22.27 -20.03 -0.85
C ASP A 396 23.36 -20.70 -1.71
N ARG A 397 23.65 -20.14 -2.89
CA ARG A 397 24.58 -20.71 -3.89
C ARG A 397 25.60 -19.69 -4.36
N SER A 398 26.73 -20.17 -4.86
CA SER A 398 27.71 -19.32 -5.53
C SER A 398 27.14 -18.74 -6.83
N SER A 399 27.65 -17.58 -7.26
CA SER A 399 27.26 -16.98 -8.55
C SER A 399 27.55 -17.89 -9.75
N LYS A 400 28.65 -18.65 -9.70
CA LYS A 400 29.03 -19.60 -10.73
C LYS A 400 28.04 -20.76 -10.85
N ASP A 401 27.63 -21.35 -9.73
CA ASP A 401 26.65 -22.44 -9.74
C ASP A 401 25.27 -21.95 -10.18
N TYR A 402 24.92 -20.73 -9.78
CA TYR A 402 23.67 -20.09 -10.18
C TYR A 402 23.64 -19.84 -11.70
N LEU A 403 24.68 -19.21 -12.26
CA LEU A 403 24.82 -18.99 -13.71
C LEU A 403 24.81 -20.30 -14.49
N SER A 404 25.55 -21.31 -14.02
CA SER A 404 25.58 -22.64 -14.65
C SER A 404 24.18 -23.28 -14.72
N THR A 405 23.36 -23.04 -13.69
CA THR A 405 21.95 -23.48 -13.67
C THR A 405 21.14 -22.74 -14.73
N LEU A 406 21.29 -21.41 -14.83
CA LEU A 406 20.62 -20.61 -15.86
C LEU A 406 21.02 -21.05 -17.27
N GLU A 407 22.31 -21.20 -17.54
CA GLU A 407 22.84 -21.63 -18.85
C GLU A 407 22.35 -23.02 -19.24
N ARG A 408 22.32 -23.96 -18.30
CA ARG A 408 21.81 -25.32 -18.54
C ARG A 408 20.36 -25.29 -19.01
N GLU A 409 19.50 -24.53 -18.34
CA GLU A 409 18.08 -24.44 -18.69
C GLU A 409 17.83 -23.64 -19.98
N LEU A 410 18.55 -22.54 -20.20
CA LEU A 410 18.45 -21.75 -21.43
C LEU A 410 18.94 -22.50 -22.66
N LYS A 411 19.99 -23.32 -22.52
CA LYS A 411 20.51 -24.16 -23.60
C LYS A 411 19.47 -25.16 -24.11
N LEU A 412 18.56 -25.65 -23.25
CA LEU A 412 17.45 -26.51 -23.67
C LEU A 412 16.48 -25.82 -24.63
N LYS A 413 16.49 -24.48 -24.66
CA LYS A 413 15.69 -23.63 -25.53
C LYS A 413 16.52 -22.93 -26.61
N ASN A 414 17.77 -23.37 -26.84
CA ASN A 414 18.73 -22.76 -27.77
C ASN A 414 18.99 -21.26 -27.51
N ILE A 415 19.02 -20.87 -26.24
CA ILE A 415 19.35 -19.50 -25.82
C ILE A 415 20.68 -19.50 -25.07
N SER A 416 21.56 -18.58 -25.46
CA SER A 416 22.82 -18.28 -24.79
C SER A 416 22.72 -17.04 -23.90
N LEU A 417 23.58 -16.93 -22.89
CA LEU A 417 23.79 -15.72 -22.07
C LEU A 417 24.88 -14.81 -22.67
N ASP A 418 24.88 -14.65 -24.00
CA ASP A 418 25.85 -13.85 -24.77
C ASP A 418 25.49 -12.35 -24.84
N LYS A 419 24.35 -11.96 -24.26
CA LYS A 419 23.92 -10.58 -24.04
C LYS A 419 24.04 -10.18 -22.57
N PRO A 420 24.22 -8.88 -22.26
CA PRO A 420 24.24 -8.44 -20.87
C PRO A 420 22.92 -8.78 -20.15
N ILE A 421 23.03 -9.23 -18.90
CA ILE A 421 21.86 -9.44 -18.05
C ILE A 421 21.33 -8.09 -17.58
N ALA A 422 20.02 -7.89 -17.70
CA ALA A 422 19.30 -6.80 -17.09
C ALA A 422 18.47 -7.33 -15.91
N PHE A 423 18.98 -7.17 -14.70
CA PHE A 423 18.26 -7.51 -13.48
C PHE A 423 17.10 -6.53 -13.29
N LEU A 424 15.88 -7.05 -13.23
CA LEU A 424 14.68 -6.25 -12.99
C LEU A 424 13.87 -6.91 -11.89
N LEU A 425 13.89 -6.35 -10.68
CA LEU A 425 13.38 -7.04 -9.51
C LEU A 425 12.89 -6.12 -8.38
N ASN A 426 12.02 -6.69 -7.55
CA ASN A 426 11.65 -6.17 -6.24
C ASN A 426 11.98 -7.23 -5.18
N PRO A 427 13.20 -7.22 -4.61
CA PRO A 427 13.64 -8.25 -3.68
C PRO A 427 12.87 -8.17 -2.35
N PRO A 428 12.85 -9.24 -1.55
CA PRO A 428 12.26 -9.21 -0.23
C PRO A 428 12.96 -8.20 0.70
N TYR A 429 12.16 -7.53 1.55
CA TYR A 429 12.64 -6.64 2.59
C TYR A 429 12.80 -7.39 3.92
N LYS A 430 13.58 -6.85 4.86
CA LYS A 430 13.60 -7.38 6.22
C LYS A 430 12.26 -7.12 6.90
N ASN A 431 11.71 -8.12 7.60
CA ASN A 431 10.47 -7.94 8.36
C ASN A 431 10.71 -7.09 9.61
N THR A 432 9.81 -6.14 9.82
CA THR A 432 9.43 -5.58 11.12
C THR A 432 9.19 -6.69 12.15
N ASP A 433 9.42 -6.39 13.42
CA ASP A 433 9.52 -7.30 14.58
C ASP A 433 8.38 -8.34 14.77
N GLU A 434 7.31 -8.30 13.98
CA GLU A 434 6.13 -9.18 14.09
C GLU A 434 6.37 -10.65 13.72
N ASN A 435 7.49 -11.00 13.07
CA ASN A 435 7.62 -12.27 12.34
C ASN A 435 8.78 -13.18 12.76
N VAL A 436 9.46 -12.89 13.87
CA VAL A 436 10.63 -13.68 14.30
C VAL A 436 10.20 -15.07 14.80
N LYS A 437 9.22 -15.14 15.72
CA LYS A 437 8.82 -16.43 16.35
C LYS A 437 8.23 -17.46 15.38
N ALA A 438 7.31 -17.07 14.48
CA ALA A 438 6.66 -18.01 13.57
C ALA A 438 7.59 -18.51 12.44
N ARG A 439 8.59 -17.71 12.05
CA ARG A 439 9.62 -18.10 11.06
C ARG A 439 10.77 -18.92 11.66
N GLU A 440 11.03 -18.77 12.95
CA GLU A 440 12.00 -19.61 13.68
C GLU A 440 11.46 -21.03 13.92
N GLU A 441 10.14 -21.20 14.04
CA GLU A 441 9.48 -22.51 14.22
C GLU A 441 9.29 -23.29 12.91
N THR A 442 9.31 -22.61 11.76
CA THR A 442 9.26 -23.23 10.42
C THR A 442 10.66 -23.22 9.81
N ALA A 443 11.04 -24.25 9.03
CA ALA A 443 12.39 -24.48 8.51
C ALA A 443 12.93 -23.42 7.50
N SER A 444 12.48 -22.16 7.58
CA SER A 444 12.85 -21.04 6.71
C SER A 444 14.13 -20.30 7.16
N HIS A 445 15.09 -21.02 7.76
CA HIS A 445 16.46 -20.52 7.90
C HIS A 445 17.12 -20.50 6.51
N TYR A 446 16.96 -19.39 5.79
CA TYR A 446 17.61 -19.19 4.51
C TYR A 446 19.11 -18.99 4.73
N ASN A 447 19.89 -20.00 4.35
CA ASN A 447 21.35 -19.88 4.30
C ASN A 447 21.73 -18.82 3.26
N ILE A 448 22.65 -17.92 3.63
CA ILE A 448 23.26 -16.97 2.69
C ILE A 448 24.67 -17.49 2.38
N HIS A 449 24.99 -17.61 1.10
CA HIS A 449 26.26 -18.12 0.65
C HIS A 449 27.42 -17.23 1.16
N PRO A 450 28.53 -17.79 1.65
CA PRO A 450 29.62 -17.02 2.26
C PRO A 450 30.18 -15.89 1.38
N SER A 451 30.25 -16.09 0.05
CA SER A 451 30.74 -15.07 -0.88
C SER A 451 29.85 -13.82 -0.97
N ILE A 452 28.56 -13.92 -0.58
CA ILE A 452 27.66 -12.77 -0.49
C ILE A 452 27.94 -12.02 0.81
N ILE A 453 28.07 -12.74 1.92
CA ILE A 453 28.39 -12.16 3.24
C ILE A 453 29.75 -11.46 3.22
N GLU A 454 30.74 -12.02 2.52
CA GLU A 454 32.05 -11.38 2.33
C GLU A 454 31.93 -10.00 1.65
N LEU A 455 30.97 -9.83 0.74
CA LEU A 455 30.69 -8.54 0.12
C LEU A 455 29.93 -7.59 1.06
N THR A 456 28.82 -8.05 1.62
CA THR A 456 27.88 -7.20 2.37
C THR A 456 28.29 -6.94 3.81
N GLY A 457 29.07 -7.83 4.43
CA GLY A 457 29.26 -7.91 5.88
C GLY A 457 28.08 -8.60 6.58
N GLU A 458 28.29 -9.07 7.82
CA GLU A 458 27.26 -9.82 8.56
C GLU A 458 26.02 -8.98 8.88
N ASP A 459 26.20 -7.73 9.32
CA ASP A 459 25.08 -6.90 9.76
C ASP A 459 24.25 -6.36 8.60
N ALA A 460 24.92 -5.92 7.53
CA ALA A 460 24.24 -5.47 6.31
C ALA A 460 23.69 -6.65 5.49
N GLY A 461 24.35 -7.82 5.52
CA GLY A 461 23.87 -9.05 4.87
C GLY A 461 22.57 -9.59 5.46
N LYS A 462 22.22 -9.24 6.71
CA LYS A 462 20.91 -9.54 7.32
C LYS A 462 19.75 -8.81 6.63
N GLU A 463 20.02 -7.72 5.91
CA GLU A 463 19.02 -7.07 5.06
C GLU A 463 18.91 -7.82 3.74
N ARG A 464 17.79 -8.52 3.50
CA ARG A 464 17.65 -9.43 2.34
C ARG A 464 17.92 -8.75 1.00
N TYR A 465 17.42 -7.54 0.78
CA TYR A 465 17.67 -6.79 -0.46
C TYR A 465 19.18 -6.51 -0.70
N LEU A 466 19.99 -6.37 0.36
CA LEU A 466 21.44 -6.22 0.22
C LEU A 466 22.14 -7.52 -0.15
N ALA A 467 21.68 -8.65 0.39
CA ALA A 467 22.17 -9.96 -0.04
C ALA A 467 21.90 -10.20 -1.53
N PHE A 468 20.71 -9.81 -2.03
CA PHE A 468 20.40 -9.81 -3.46
C PHE A 468 21.36 -8.92 -4.26
N LEU A 469 21.62 -7.69 -3.82
CA LEU A 469 22.58 -6.80 -4.48
C LEU A 469 24.00 -7.40 -4.48
N GLY A 470 24.43 -8.03 -3.38
CA GLY A 470 25.72 -8.72 -3.29
C GLY A 470 25.83 -9.87 -4.29
N GLN A 471 24.79 -10.69 -4.42
CA GLN A 471 24.77 -11.78 -5.39
C GLN A 471 24.70 -11.28 -6.84
N ILE A 472 23.92 -10.23 -7.11
CA ILE A 472 23.87 -9.57 -8.42
C ILE A 472 25.27 -9.07 -8.82
N LEU A 473 26.01 -8.48 -7.87
CA LEU A 473 27.39 -8.06 -8.11
C LEU A 473 28.30 -9.25 -8.44
N ASN A 474 28.19 -10.36 -7.71
CA ASN A 474 28.94 -11.58 -8.01
C ASN A 474 28.60 -12.14 -9.40
N ILE A 475 27.33 -12.21 -9.76
CA ILE A 475 26.88 -12.69 -11.07
C ILE A 475 27.35 -11.77 -12.20
N ALA A 476 27.26 -10.44 -12.02
CA ALA A 476 27.73 -9.47 -13.00
C ALA A 476 29.25 -9.61 -13.25
N LYS A 477 30.04 -9.82 -12.19
CA LYS A 477 31.49 -10.10 -12.30
C LYS A 477 31.75 -11.37 -13.10
N GLU A 478 31.06 -12.47 -12.78
CA GLU A 478 31.21 -13.73 -13.51
C GLU A 478 30.83 -13.60 -15.00
N GLN A 479 29.75 -12.87 -15.30
CA GLN A 479 29.35 -12.63 -16.69
C GLN A 479 30.41 -11.82 -17.45
N VAL A 480 30.93 -10.74 -16.85
CA VAL A 480 31.93 -9.87 -17.49
C VAL A 480 33.30 -10.55 -17.60
N ASN A 481 33.68 -11.40 -16.64
CA ASN A 481 34.87 -12.24 -16.73
C ASN A 481 34.79 -13.19 -17.93
N THR A 482 33.60 -13.72 -18.22
CA THR A 482 33.36 -14.59 -19.38
C THR A 482 33.27 -13.79 -20.69
N TYR A 483 32.60 -12.64 -20.65
CA TYR A 483 32.31 -11.78 -21.81
C TYR A 483 32.64 -10.31 -21.48
N THR A 484 33.90 -9.94 -21.68
CA THR A 484 34.48 -8.65 -21.23
C THR A 484 33.84 -7.38 -21.81
N LYS A 485 33.01 -7.51 -22.85
CA LYS A 485 32.30 -6.39 -23.49
C LYS A 485 30.87 -6.18 -22.98
N LEU A 486 30.36 -7.06 -22.12
CA LEU A 486 29.00 -6.95 -21.62
C LEU A 486 28.94 -5.96 -20.46
N HIS A 487 27.85 -5.22 -20.40
CA HIS A 487 27.58 -4.26 -19.32
C HIS A 487 26.24 -4.61 -18.67
N PRO A 488 26.22 -5.52 -17.69
CA PRO A 488 25.01 -5.83 -16.93
C PRO A 488 24.34 -4.59 -16.35
N VAL A 489 23.02 -4.60 -16.25
CA VAL A 489 22.22 -3.48 -15.70
C VAL A 489 21.37 -3.97 -14.54
N VAL A 490 21.21 -3.15 -13.52
CA VAL A 490 20.40 -3.44 -12.34
C VAL A 490 19.31 -2.39 -12.20
N MET A 491 18.06 -2.83 -12.26
CA MET A 491 16.84 -2.04 -12.11
C MET A 491 16.06 -2.60 -10.93
N ILE A 492 16.12 -1.91 -9.78
CA ILE A 492 15.76 -2.53 -8.51
C ILE A 492 14.99 -1.58 -7.59
N PHE A 493 13.96 -2.11 -6.93
CA PHE A 493 13.32 -1.49 -5.77
C PHE A 493 14.10 -1.80 -4.48
N THR A 494 14.50 -0.79 -3.72
CA THR A 494 15.18 -0.96 -2.43
C THR A 494 14.82 0.14 -1.43
N PRO A 495 14.90 -0.10 -0.11
CA PRO A 495 14.87 0.99 0.86
C PRO A 495 16.01 1.97 0.60
N THR A 496 15.79 3.26 0.84
CA THR A 496 16.83 4.29 0.59
C THR A 496 18.04 4.22 1.54
N SER A 497 17.99 3.40 2.58
CA SER A 497 18.98 3.38 3.67
C SER A 497 20.41 3.06 3.22
N TRP A 498 20.60 2.25 2.17
CA TRP A 498 21.92 1.94 1.60
C TRP A 498 22.39 2.95 0.55
N LEU A 499 21.47 3.78 0.04
CA LEU A 499 21.75 4.84 -0.93
C LEU A 499 22.27 6.10 -0.24
N ILE A 500 22.09 6.19 1.07
CA ILE A 500 22.60 7.25 1.92
C ILE A 500 23.80 6.71 2.71
N PRO A 501 24.81 7.54 3.01
CA PRO A 501 26.05 7.09 3.66
C PRO A 501 25.84 6.86 5.17
N ARG A 502 25.09 5.80 5.50
CA ARG A 502 24.96 5.27 6.86
C ARG A 502 26.13 4.34 7.17
N PRO A 503 26.73 4.41 8.38
CA PRO A 503 27.91 3.60 8.74
C PRO A 503 27.78 2.12 8.41
N THR A 504 26.61 1.52 8.64
CA THR A 504 26.32 0.11 8.36
C THR A 504 26.53 -0.29 6.90
N TYR A 505 26.34 0.62 5.93
CA TYR A 505 26.36 0.29 4.51
C TYR A 505 27.59 0.83 3.76
N ILE A 506 28.45 1.64 4.41
CA ILE A 506 29.62 2.27 3.76
C ILE A 506 30.51 1.22 3.07
N ALA A 507 30.88 0.16 3.79
CA ALA A 507 31.78 -0.87 3.25
C ALA A 507 31.21 -1.59 2.01
N PHE A 508 29.90 -1.91 2.03
CA PHE A 508 29.24 -2.49 0.87
C PHE A 508 29.17 -1.47 -0.28
N ARG A 509 28.83 -0.22 0.02
CA ARG A 509 28.68 0.85 -0.96
C ARG A 509 29.99 1.14 -1.69
N GLU A 510 31.12 1.15 -1.00
CA GLU A 510 32.45 1.28 -1.61
C GLU A 510 32.73 0.16 -2.62
N LYS A 511 32.36 -1.08 -2.30
CA LYS A 511 32.49 -2.21 -3.24
C LYS A 511 31.54 -2.06 -4.43
N TRP A 512 30.28 -1.72 -4.18
CA TRP A 512 29.29 -1.50 -5.23
C TRP A 512 29.72 -0.40 -6.20
N ASP A 513 30.22 0.72 -5.67
CA ASP A 513 30.65 1.87 -6.46
C ASP A 513 31.86 1.59 -7.34
N LYS A 514 32.69 0.60 -7.01
CA LYS A 514 33.75 0.16 -7.92
C LYS A 514 33.24 -0.54 -9.18
N HIS A 515 32.03 -1.09 -9.14
CA HIS A 515 31.53 -1.93 -10.24
C HIS A 515 30.29 -1.38 -10.92
N PHE A 516 29.55 -0.47 -10.28
CA PHE A 516 28.31 0.07 -10.83
C PHE A 516 28.32 1.59 -10.84
N LYS A 517 27.87 2.16 -11.95
CA LYS A 517 27.59 3.59 -12.09
C LYS A 517 26.09 3.83 -11.95
N PHE A 518 25.70 4.78 -11.12
CA PHE A 518 24.32 5.23 -10.99
C PHE A 518 23.88 5.90 -12.30
N HIS A 519 22.69 5.56 -12.77
CA HIS A 519 22.10 6.16 -13.96
C HIS A 519 20.94 7.11 -13.60
N SER A 520 19.85 6.57 -13.05
CA SER A 520 18.63 7.32 -12.73
C SER A 520 17.75 6.56 -11.75
N GLY A 521 16.73 7.21 -11.20
CA GLY A 521 15.74 6.54 -10.36
C GLY A 521 14.62 7.46 -9.87
N PHE A 522 13.69 6.89 -9.12
CA PHE A 522 12.60 7.63 -8.48
C PHE A 522 12.27 7.04 -7.09
N LEU A 523 11.60 7.83 -6.25
CA LEU A 523 11.16 7.45 -4.91
C LEU A 523 9.64 7.36 -4.84
N VAL A 524 9.12 6.33 -4.20
CA VAL A 524 7.71 6.20 -3.84
C VAL A 524 7.55 5.87 -2.36
N THR A 525 6.34 5.99 -1.84
CA THR A 525 6.04 5.67 -0.44
C THR A 525 5.73 4.17 -0.27
N SER A 526 6.39 3.50 0.67
CA SER A 526 6.28 2.06 0.90
C SER A 526 4.84 1.56 1.06
N ASN A 527 4.12 2.00 2.10
CA ASN A 527 2.77 1.51 2.41
C ASN A 527 1.69 1.93 1.38
N GLU A 528 1.99 2.95 0.56
CA GLU A 528 1.10 3.34 -0.52
C GLU A 528 1.15 2.32 -1.66
N TRP A 529 2.32 1.79 -2.00
CA TRP A 529 2.48 0.95 -3.19
C TRP A 529 2.67 -0.53 -2.88
N PHE A 530 3.11 -0.85 -1.66
CA PHE A 530 3.43 -2.17 -1.17
C PHE A 530 2.62 -2.43 0.11
N LYS A 531 2.21 -3.68 0.38
CA LYS A 531 1.56 -4.02 1.66
C LYS A 531 2.60 -4.15 2.77
N LEU A 532 3.28 -3.05 3.07
CA LEU A 532 4.32 -2.92 4.08
C LEU A 532 3.84 -2.03 5.21
N ASP A 533 4.21 -2.36 6.45
CA ASP A 533 3.95 -1.49 7.58
C ASP A 533 4.87 -0.27 7.57
N GLY A 534 4.31 0.85 8.03
CA GLY A 534 5.01 2.11 8.15
C GLY A 534 5.16 2.86 6.83
N LYS A 535 5.25 4.19 6.95
CA LYS A 535 5.41 5.11 5.83
C LYS A 535 6.89 5.44 5.67
N TRP A 536 7.57 4.90 4.67
CA TRP A 536 9.00 5.14 4.42
C TRP A 536 9.34 5.14 2.92
N PRO A 537 10.45 5.77 2.52
CA PRO A 537 10.78 5.95 1.10
C PRO A 537 11.42 4.70 0.49
N LEU A 538 10.85 4.24 -0.61
CA LEU A 538 11.35 3.16 -1.44
C LEU A 538 11.85 3.70 -2.77
N ALA A 539 13.06 3.32 -3.17
CA ALA A 539 13.69 3.78 -4.39
C ALA A 539 13.65 2.72 -5.47
N PHE A 540 13.20 3.08 -6.67
CA PHE A 540 13.53 2.34 -7.90
C PHE A 540 14.77 2.99 -8.51
N THR A 541 15.83 2.21 -8.71
CA THR A 541 17.12 2.74 -9.20
C THR A 541 17.67 1.91 -10.35
N ILE A 542 18.34 2.58 -11.28
CA ILE A 542 19.01 2.00 -12.44
C ILE A 542 20.52 2.17 -12.27
N TRP A 543 21.25 1.06 -12.39
CA TRP A 543 22.71 0.98 -12.27
C TRP A 543 23.29 0.25 -13.47
N ILE A 544 24.40 0.73 -14.00
CA ILE A 544 25.08 0.13 -15.16
C ILE A 544 26.44 -0.37 -14.70
N TYR A 545 26.77 -1.62 -15.03
CA TYR A 545 28.07 -2.19 -14.72
C TYR A 545 29.17 -1.41 -15.44
N ASN A 546 30.05 -0.81 -14.64
CA ASN A 546 31.20 -0.04 -15.06
C ASN A 546 32.31 -0.21 -14.02
N GLU A 547 33.24 -1.11 -14.29
CA GLU A 547 34.34 -1.38 -13.38
C GLU A 547 35.36 -0.25 -13.37
N ASN A 548 35.66 0.25 -12.17
CA ASN A 548 36.61 1.30 -11.89
C ASN A 548 37.18 1.09 -10.48
N GLU A 549 38.44 0.69 -10.39
CA GLU A 549 39.11 0.40 -9.11
C GLU A 549 39.09 1.57 -8.11
N LYS A 550 39.08 2.81 -8.61
CA LYS A 550 39.01 4.03 -7.78
C LYS A 550 37.61 4.32 -7.26
N GLY A 551 36.60 3.59 -7.72
CA GLY A 551 35.19 3.87 -7.47
C GLY A 551 34.60 4.85 -8.49
N ASN A 552 33.37 4.58 -8.92
CA ASN A 552 32.55 5.52 -9.66
C ASN A 552 32.10 6.65 -8.72
N ASN A 553 32.23 7.90 -9.15
CA ASN A 553 31.76 9.07 -8.38
C ASN A 553 30.24 9.20 -8.47
N ASN A 554 29.53 8.27 -7.84
CA ASN A 554 28.09 8.16 -7.93
C ASN A 554 27.39 9.23 -7.09
N THR A 555 26.64 10.11 -7.76
CA THR A 555 25.69 11.02 -7.12
C THR A 555 24.28 10.49 -7.37
N VAL A 556 23.64 9.96 -6.33
CA VAL A 556 22.31 9.35 -6.42
C VAL A 556 21.25 10.45 -6.43
N LYS A 557 20.85 10.87 -7.62
CA LYS A 557 19.79 11.88 -7.84
C LYS A 557 18.53 11.19 -8.36
N VAL A 558 17.44 11.26 -7.61
CA VAL A 558 16.19 10.53 -7.87
C VAL A 558 15.00 11.46 -7.88
N LEU A 559 14.00 11.16 -8.71
CA LEU A 559 12.75 11.92 -8.76
C LEU A 559 11.89 11.60 -7.53
N ASP A 560 11.50 12.61 -6.74
CA ASP A 560 10.65 12.41 -5.57
C ASP A 560 9.17 12.30 -5.98
N LEU A 561 8.63 11.08 -5.87
CA LEU A 561 7.23 10.75 -6.12
C LEU A 561 6.57 10.19 -4.85
N THR A 562 7.10 10.48 -3.67
CA THR A 562 6.58 9.95 -2.40
C THR A 562 5.17 10.45 -2.05
N GLU A 563 4.71 11.53 -2.70
CA GLU A 563 3.34 12.03 -2.60
C GLU A 563 2.36 11.36 -3.57
N LEU A 564 2.81 10.52 -4.50
CA LEU A 564 1.90 9.86 -5.44
C LEU A 564 1.10 8.76 -4.75
N GLU A 565 -0.22 8.80 -4.94
CA GLU A 565 -1.17 7.75 -4.56
C GLU A 565 -1.45 6.80 -5.74
N LYS A 566 -1.94 5.59 -5.47
CA LYS A 566 -2.32 4.58 -6.50
C LYS A 566 -3.18 5.16 -7.61
N GLN A 567 -4.13 6.02 -7.25
CA GLN A 567 -5.05 6.65 -8.19
C GLN A 567 -4.34 7.53 -9.22
N SER A 568 -3.16 8.07 -8.87
CA SER A 568 -2.34 8.89 -9.77
C SER A 568 -1.82 8.13 -10.99
N LEU A 569 -1.70 6.80 -10.90
CA LEU A 569 -1.25 5.93 -11.99
C LEU A 569 -2.39 5.08 -12.60
N ASN A 570 -3.66 5.39 -12.29
CA ASN A 570 -4.83 4.77 -12.93
C ASN A 570 -5.06 5.34 -14.34
N ILE A 571 -4.06 5.19 -15.20
CA ILE A 571 -4.14 5.57 -16.61
C ILE A 571 -4.45 4.34 -17.47
N ASN A 572 -4.98 4.56 -18.68
CA ASN A 572 -5.16 3.48 -19.63
C ASN A 572 -3.80 3.06 -20.22
N TRP A 573 -3.12 2.09 -19.62
CA TRP A 573 -1.82 1.59 -20.09
C TRP A 573 -1.85 0.80 -21.40
N ASN A 574 -3.05 0.50 -21.91
CA ASN A 574 -3.27 -0.23 -23.17
C ASN A 574 -3.49 0.71 -24.38
N THR A 575 -3.38 2.02 -24.19
CA THR A 575 -3.44 3.01 -25.27
C THR A 575 -2.07 3.20 -25.94
N ASP A 576 -2.00 4.08 -26.93
CA ASP A 576 -0.75 4.40 -27.61
C ASP A 576 0.27 5.09 -26.67
N GLU A 577 1.56 4.95 -26.99
CA GLU A 577 2.62 5.45 -26.11
C GLU A 577 2.66 6.97 -25.99
N GLU A 578 2.18 7.71 -26.99
CA GLU A 578 2.14 9.16 -26.96
C GLU A 578 1.10 9.65 -25.95
N THR A 579 -0.07 9.01 -25.94
CA THR A 579 -1.11 9.25 -24.94
C THR A 579 -0.62 8.90 -23.52
N ILE A 580 0.05 7.75 -23.33
CA ILE A 580 0.66 7.38 -22.03
C ILE A 580 1.66 8.45 -21.59
N ARG A 581 2.59 8.85 -22.48
CA ARG A 581 3.60 9.87 -22.19
C ARG A 581 2.95 11.20 -21.80
N LYS A 582 1.86 11.61 -22.45
CA LYS A 582 1.12 12.83 -22.13
C LYS A 582 0.48 12.76 -20.74
N GLU A 583 -0.16 11.66 -20.39
CA GLU A 583 -0.77 11.48 -19.07
C GLU A 583 0.30 11.44 -17.96
N ILE A 584 1.37 10.67 -18.13
CA ILE A 584 2.45 10.62 -17.14
C ILE A 584 3.13 11.98 -16.97
N LYS A 585 3.36 12.74 -18.05
CA LYS A 585 3.90 14.11 -17.94
C LYS A 585 3.01 15.03 -17.08
N LYS A 586 1.69 14.84 -17.07
CA LYS A 586 0.79 15.57 -16.16
C LYS A 586 1.02 15.15 -14.70
N VAL A 587 1.16 13.84 -14.45
CA VAL A 587 1.43 13.28 -13.11
C VAL A 587 2.77 13.79 -12.54
N LEU A 588 3.79 13.88 -13.39
CA LEU A 588 5.14 14.31 -12.97
C LEU A 588 5.30 15.83 -12.88
N ARG A 589 4.28 16.62 -13.26
CA ARG A 589 4.38 18.08 -13.28
C ARG A 589 4.65 18.64 -11.88
N GLY A 590 5.74 19.39 -11.74
CA GLY A 590 6.13 20.02 -10.48
C GLY A 590 6.89 19.11 -9.52
N LYS A 591 7.09 17.83 -9.85
CA LYS A 591 7.91 16.91 -9.05
C LYS A 591 9.40 17.24 -9.23
N LYS A 592 10.14 17.21 -8.13
CA LYS A 592 11.55 17.62 -8.06
C LYS A 592 12.45 16.41 -7.88
N ASN A 593 13.69 16.53 -8.35
CA ASN A 593 14.73 15.58 -8.02
C ASN A 593 15.30 15.90 -6.63
N VAL A 594 15.62 14.85 -5.87
CA VAL A 594 16.34 14.92 -4.60
C VAL A 594 17.67 14.19 -4.74
N VAL A 595 18.70 14.73 -4.09
CA VAL A 595 20.02 14.09 -4.03
C VAL A 595 20.12 13.33 -2.71
N LEU A 596 20.35 12.02 -2.81
CA LEU A 596 20.52 11.13 -1.68
C LEU A 596 22.01 11.10 -1.26
N ASN A 597 22.41 12.01 -0.37
CA ASN A 597 23.78 12.16 0.10
C ASN A 597 23.82 12.87 1.47
N ASN A 598 25.02 13.09 2.02
CA ASN A 598 25.23 13.83 3.27
C ASN A 598 25.60 15.31 3.09
N THR A 599 25.36 15.92 1.92
CA THR A 599 25.79 17.32 1.72
C THR A 599 25.02 18.33 2.58
N ARG A 600 23.92 17.90 3.22
CA ARG A 600 23.11 18.73 4.13
C ARG A 600 23.71 18.84 5.54
N GLY A 601 24.77 18.08 5.85
CA GLY A 601 25.46 18.11 7.14
C GLY A 601 24.68 17.43 8.27
N ASP A 602 25.16 17.58 9.50
CA ASP A 602 24.57 16.98 10.69
C ASP A 602 24.16 18.06 11.69
N ILE A 603 22.97 17.97 12.30
CA ILE A 603 22.53 18.95 13.32
C ILE A 603 23.49 19.03 14.51
N ARG A 604 24.23 17.96 14.81
CA ARG A 604 25.23 17.91 15.88
C ARG A 604 26.42 18.82 15.61
N ASP A 605 26.70 19.15 14.35
CA ASP A 605 27.75 20.09 13.97
C ASP A 605 27.45 21.52 14.47
N THR A 606 26.19 21.82 14.82
CA THR A 606 25.82 23.10 15.44
C THR A 606 26.21 23.19 16.92
N LEU A 607 26.50 22.07 17.59
CA LEU A 607 26.79 22.06 19.02
C LEU A 607 28.14 22.72 19.30
N PRO A 608 28.26 23.52 20.39
CA PRO A 608 29.51 24.19 20.70
C PRO A 608 30.60 23.20 21.11
N GLU A 609 31.84 23.61 20.85
CA GLU A 609 33.02 22.93 21.37
C GLU A 609 33.20 23.19 22.87
N ILE A 610 33.62 22.15 23.59
CA ILE A 610 33.82 22.14 25.04
C ILE A 610 35.15 21.46 25.40
N LYS A 611 35.77 21.91 26.48
CA LYS A 611 37.03 21.34 26.97
C LYS A 611 36.76 20.12 27.86
N LYS A 612 37.34 18.97 27.52
CA LYS A 612 37.35 17.73 28.33
C LYS A 612 38.80 17.34 28.61
N GLY A 613 39.30 17.69 29.80
CA GLY A 613 40.72 17.61 30.09
C GLY A 613 41.50 18.54 29.15
N ASP A 614 42.48 18.01 28.42
CA ASP A 614 43.27 18.79 27.45
C ASP A 614 42.68 18.78 26.02
N LYS A 615 41.57 18.06 25.80
CA LYS A 615 40.95 17.95 24.47
C LYS A 615 39.78 18.91 24.32
N ILE A 616 39.64 19.50 23.14
CA ILE A 616 38.44 20.21 22.71
C ILE A 616 37.57 19.20 21.94
N ILE A 617 36.31 19.05 22.36
CA ILE A 617 35.34 18.15 21.74
C ILE A 617 34.01 18.87 21.56
N SER A 618 33.18 18.48 20.59
CA SER A 618 31.79 18.96 20.54
C SER A 618 30.98 18.47 21.74
N GLN A 619 29.95 19.22 22.17
CA GLN A 619 29.10 18.83 23.29
C GLN A 619 28.50 17.43 23.08
N THR A 620 28.88 16.48 23.94
CA THR A 620 28.40 15.10 23.80
C THR A 620 27.04 14.90 24.47
N ARG A 621 26.28 13.93 23.95
CA ARG A 621 25.07 13.39 24.58
C ARG A 621 25.36 12.91 26.01
N TYR A 622 24.39 13.09 26.91
CA TYR A 622 24.34 12.45 28.23
C TYR A 622 23.17 11.47 28.30
N ASP A 623 23.43 10.29 28.85
CA ASP A 623 22.42 9.26 29.13
C ASP A 623 22.64 8.81 30.59
N PHE A 624 21.59 8.79 31.41
CA PHE A 624 21.66 8.22 32.76
C PHE A 624 20.93 6.86 32.88
N SER A 625 20.40 6.35 31.78
CA SER A 625 19.73 5.05 31.71
C SER A 625 20.62 4.00 31.05
N THR A 626 20.87 2.89 31.75
CA THR A 626 21.65 1.74 31.25
C THR A 626 20.93 0.42 31.51
N ALA A 627 21.21 -0.63 30.74
CA ALA A 627 20.66 -1.96 31.01
C ALA A 627 21.11 -2.47 32.40
N LYS A 628 20.22 -3.14 33.14
CA LYS A 628 20.57 -3.81 34.39
C LYS A 628 21.39 -5.09 34.11
N GLN A 629 22.36 -5.36 34.97
CA GLN A 629 23.05 -6.64 35.01
C GLN A 629 22.31 -7.60 35.97
N ASP A 630 22.56 -8.91 35.89
CA ASP A 630 21.91 -9.88 36.80
C ASP A 630 22.18 -9.58 38.28
N LYS A 631 23.36 -9.05 38.60
CA LYS A 631 23.73 -8.64 39.97
C LYS A 631 22.92 -7.46 40.51
N ASP A 632 22.23 -6.73 39.64
CA ASP A 632 21.43 -5.53 39.95
C ASP A 632 19.96 -5.89 40.20
N LYS A 633 19.53 -7.14 39.90
CA LYS A 633 18.17 -7.61 40.17
C LYS A 633 17.89 -7.55 41.68
N ASP A 634 16.67 -7.13 42.01
CA ASP A 634 16.16 -7.00 43.38
C ASP A 634 16.96 -6.04 44.28
N LYS A 635 17.84 -5.22 43.70
CA LYS A 635 18.62 -4.21 44.42
C LYS A 635 18.18 -2.80 44.03
N LEU A 636 18.27 -1.92 45.02
CA LEU A 636 18.07 -0.48 44.83
C LEU A 636 19.30 0.13 44.15
N VAL A 637 19.31 0.08 42.81
CA VAL A 637 20.44 0.53 41.98
C VAL A 637 20.12 1.79 41.16
N SER A 638 18.86 2.23 41.16
CA SER A 638 18.38 3.40 40.41
C SER A 638 18.20 4.61 41.32
N GLY A 639 18.19 5.81 40.74
CA GLY A 639 17.94 7.07 41.43
C GLY A 639 16.47 7.44 41.58
N PHE A 640 15.52 6.54 41.32
CA PHE A 640 14.09 6.81 41.50
C PHE A 640 13.74 7.04 42.97
N PRO A 641 12.64 7.74 43.28
CA PRO A 641 12.12 7.80 44.65
C PRO A 641 11.85 6.40 45.19
N LEU A 642 12.02 6.17 46.49
CA LEU A 642 11.88 4.84 47.11
C LEU A 642 10.51 4.20 46.84
N LYS A 643 9.44 5.00 46.86
CA LYS A 643 8.07 4.55 46.60
C LYS A 643 7.78 4.16 45.15
N ASP A 644 8.70 4.44 44.22
CA ASP A 644 8.58 4.00 42.82
C ASP A 644 9.13 2.56 42.66
N GLU A 645 8.51 1.62 43.37
CA GLU A 645 8.97 0.22 43.45
C GLU A 645 9.02 -0.45 42.07
N GLU A 646 8.02 -0.18 41.22
CA GLU A 646 7.96 -0.73 39.87
C GLU A 646 9.22 -0.38 39.07
N ARG A 647 9.66 0.88 39.09
CA ARG A 647 10.84 1.31 38.33
C ARG A 647 12.17 0.95 39.00
N HIS A 648 12.18 0.75 40.31
CA HIS A 648 13.34 0.20 41.01
C HIS A 648 13.57 -1.27 40.69
N PHE A 649 12.53 -2.10 40.70
CA PHE A 649 12.69 -3.55 40.71
C PHE A 649 12.30 -4.22 39.39
N VAL A 650 11.24 -3.77 38.73
CA VAL A 650 10.69 -4.40 37.51
C VAL A 650 11.35 -3.87 36.23
N LEU A 651 11.68 -2.58 36.18
CA LEU A 651 12.28 -1.98 34.99
C LEU A 651 13.61 -2.65 34.63
N LYS A 652 13.76 -3.08 33.38
CA LYS A 652 14.98 -3.76 32.87
C LYS A 652 16.23 -2.85 32.78
N ARG A 653 16.07 -1.57 33.06
CA ARG A 653 17.13 -0.55 33.03
C ARG A 653 17.31 0.05 34.42
N LYS A 654 18.56 0.33 34.75
CA LYS A 654 18.96 1.17 35.88
C LYS A 654 18.97 2.62 35.38
N CYS A 655 18.27 3.51 36.07
CA CYS A 655 18.21 4.91 35.72
C CYS A 655 18.74 5.75 36.87
N GLY A 656 19.79 6.55 36.62
CA GLY A 656 20.38 7.43 37.61
C GLY A 656 21.20 6.68 38.66
N ASN A 657 21.39 7.32 39.82
CA ASN A 657 22.15 6.79 40.95
C ASN A 657 21.42 7.09 42.26
N PRO A 658 21.27 6.11 43.18
CA PRO A 658 20.54 6.29 44.45
C PRO A 658 21.06 7.44 45.31
N ASP A 659 22.38 7.65 45.32
CA ASP A 659 23.11 8.64 46.10
C ASP A 659 23.40 9.95 45.32
N GLY A 660 22.72 10.17 44.19
CA GLY A 660 22.95 11.34 43.35
C GLY A 660 22.57 12.66 44.03
N GLU A 661 23.39 13.70 43.81
CA GLU A 661 23.21 15.05 44.37
C GLU A 661 22.43 16.00 43.44
N PHE A 662 22.10 15.53 42.24
CA PHE A 662 21.37 16.28 41.21
C PHE A 662 20.12 15.52 40.78
N VAL A 663 19.24 16.18 40.03
CA VAL A 663 18.00 15.58 39.53
C VAL A 663 17.94 15.65 38.01
N GLY A 664 17.73 14.49 37.39
CA GLY A 664 17.25 14.33 36.03
C GLY A 664 15.76 13.98 36.00
N PHE A 665 15.19 13.83 34.81
CA PHE A 665 13.77 13.57 34.62
C PHE A 665 13.54 12.42 33.62
N MET A 666 12.56 11.60 33.94
CA MET A 666 11.96 10.69 32.96
C MET A 666 11.04 11.46 31.99
N ASP A 667 10.61 10.77 30.94
CA ASP A 667 9.74 11.30 29.89
C ASP A 667 8.40 11.88 30.38
N ASP A 668 7.91 11.42 31.54
CA ASP A 668 6.69 11.84 32.24
C ASP A 668 6.95 12.86 33.37
N CYS A 669 8.18 13.39 33.46
CA CYS A 669 8.64 14.30 34.50
C CYS A 669 8.80 13.68 35.90
N THR A 670 8.86 12.34 36.05
CA THR A 670 9.34 11.76 37.31
C THR A 670 10.79 12.15 37.56
N PRO A 671 11.12 12.75 38.72
CA PRO A 671 12.49 13.11 39.07
C PRO A 671 13.31 11.86 39.41
N VAL A 672 14.58 11.86 39.01
CA VAL A 672 15.54 10.76 39.22
C VAL A 672 16.85 11.36 39.70
N ARG A 673 17.42 10.83 40.78
CA ARG A 673 18.75 11.24 41.25
C ARG A 673 19.82 10.86 40.24
N VAL A 674 20.71 11.81 39.96
CA VAL A 674 21.84 11.64 39.06
C VAL A 674 23.11 12.22 39.70
N LYS A 675 24.27 11.72 39.25
CA LYS A 675 25.58 12.24 39.64
C LYS A 675 26.00 13.33 38.68
N GLN A 676 26.98 14.13 39.10
CA GLN A 676 27.66 15.07 38.20
C GLN A 676 28.14 14.33 36.96
N ASP A 677 27.95 14.92 35.78
CA ASP A 677 28.43 14.31 34.55
C ASP A 677 29.92 14.63 34.34
N SER A 678 30.56 13.93 33.39
CA SER A 678 31.99 14.13 33.11
C SER A 678 32.36 15.51 32.56
N LEU A 679 31.37 16.36 32.28
CA LEU A 679 31.50 17.69 31.68
C LEU A 679 31.04 18.80 32.65
N ASN A 680 30.73 18.47 33.91
CA ASN A 680 30.24 19.40 34.93
C ASN A 680 28.99 20.19 34.53
N ARG A 681 28.07 19.55 33.78
CA ARG A 681 26.84 20.16 33.28
C ARG A 681 25.68 20.03 34.25
N MET A 682 25.74 19.25 35.32
CA MET A 682 24.65 19.19 36.30
C MET A 682 24.68 20.39 37.25
N SER A 683 23.50 20.89 37.61
CA SER A 683 23.31 22.03 38.51
C SER A 683 21.99 21.91 39.25
N ILE A 684 21.98 22.41 40.48
CA ILE A 684 20.77 22.60 41.29
C ILE A 684 20.19 24.02 41.16
N LYS A 685 20.92 24.92 40.48
CA LYS A 685 20.47 26.28 40.20
C LYS A 685 19.64 26.27 38.91
N PRO A 686 18.68 27.20 38.73
CA PRO A 686 17.92 27.34 37.49
C PRO A 686 18.73 27.98 36.35
N ASP A 687 20.03 27.67 36.24
CA ASP A 687 21.01 28.33 35.38
C ASP A 687 21.26 27.60 34.05
N ARG A 688 20.50 26.53 33.76
CA ARG A 688 20.61 25.75 32.52
C ARG A 688 19.34 25.00 32.21
N VAL A 689 19.18 24.65 30.94
CA VAL A 689 18.04 23.92 30.39
C VAL A 689 18.53 22.64 29.75
N TRP A 690 17.76 21.57 29.92
CA TRP A 690 18.09 20.27 29.36
C TRP A 690 17.05 19.86 28.32
N PHE A 691 17.52 19.17 27.29
CA PHE A 691 16.70 18.71 26.19
C PHE A 691 16.86 17.21 26.04
N ARG A 692 15.78 16.54 25.66
CA ARG A 692 15.84 15.26 24.96
C ARG A 692 15.77 15.56 23.46
N LEU A 693 16.88 15.37 22.73
CA LEU A 693 16.97 15.68 21.30
C LEU A 693 17.28 14.41 20.51
N ASP A 694 16.43 14.11 19.53
CA ASP A 694 16.63 13.00 18.62
C ASP A 694 17.43 13.42 17.40
N THR A 695 18.25 12.53 16.86
CA THR A 695 18.99 12.81 15.63
C THR A 695 18.19 12.43 14.40
N VAL A 696 17.24 11.48 14.45
CA VAL A 696 16.56 11.01 13.23
C VAL A 696 15.19 11.68 13.00
N PHE A 697 14.85 11.95 11.75
CA PHE A 697 13.56 12.54 11.37
C PHE A 697 12.35 11.71 11.82
N ILE A 698 12.43 10.39 11.86
CA ILE A 698 11.26 9.58 12.26
C ILE A 698 10.87 9.77 13.74
N ASN A 699 11.75 10.35 14.57
CA ASN A 699 11.54 10.50 16.01
C ASN A 699 11.35 11.97 16.46
N LEU A 700 11.02 12.91 15.56
CA LEU A 700 10.89 14.33 15.93
C LEU A 700 9.89 14.57 17.08
N ASN A 701 8.84 13.76 17.16
CA ASN A 701 7.81 13.83 18.19
C ASN A 701 8.35 13.56 19.61
N GLN A 702 9.48 12.85 19.73
CA GLN A 702 10.06 12.44 21.01
C GLN A 702 10.84 13.56 21.73
N THR A 703 11.09 14.67 21.03
CA THR A 703 11.88 15.78 21.57
C THR A 703 11.16 16.53 22.70
N LYS A 704 11.89 16.84 23.77
CA LYS A 704 11.35 17.45 25.01
C LYS A 704 12.35 18.39 25.67
N VAL A 705 11.87 19.25 26.56
CA VAL A 705 12.67 20.23 27.32
C VAL A 705 12.34 20.11 28.81
N PHE A 706 13.37 20.09 29.64
CA PHE A 706 13.29 19.85 31.08
C PHE A 706 14.23 20.80 31.84
N ASN A 707 14.00 20.91 33.15
CA ASN A 707 14.88 21.62 34.09
C ASN A 707 16.10 20.79 34.54
N GLY A 708 16.12 19.48 34.25
CA GLY A 708 17.24 18.56 34.50
C GLY A 708 17.41 17.58 33.33
N CYS A 709 18.53 16.85 33.28
CA CYS A 709 18.82 15.94 32.16
C CYS A 709 17.71 14.90 31.92
N ALA A 710 17.54 14.44 30.68
CA ALA A 710 16.63 13.35 30.31
C ALA A 710 17.32 11.98 30.46
N ASP A 711 16.54 10.90 30.57
CA ASP A 711 17.04 9.52 30.78
C ASP A 711 17.97 9.04 29.66
N ASN A 712 17.69 9.49 28.44
CA ASN A 712 18.49 9.27 27.25
C ASN A 712 18.47 10.49 26.33
N ARG A 713 19.43 10.55 25.42
CA ARG A 713 19.52 11.56 24.35
C ARG A 713 19.52 12.98 24.89
N SER A 714 20.21 13.17 26.01
CA SER A 714 20.17 14.44 26.73
C SER A 714 21.29 15.41 26.31
N TYR A 715 20.91 16.65 26.02
CA TYR A 715 21.79 17.77 25.66
C TYR A 715 21.45 18.99 26.52
N CYS A 716 22.43 19.86 26.77
CA CYS A 716 22.28 20.97 27.72
C CYS A 716 22.54 22.32 27.05
N GLY A 717 21.66 23.28 27.31
CA GLY A 717 21.87 24.70 27.09
C GLY A 717 22.21 25.37 28.42
N TYR A 718 23.46 25.77 28.62
CA TYR A 718 23.98 26.38 29.86
C TYR A 718 24.66 27.73 29.62
N ASP A 719 24.74 28.16 28.37
CA ASP A 719 25.19 29.48 27.93
C ASP A 719 24.50 29.85 26.60
N LEU A 720 24.75 31.06 26.08
CA LEU A 720 24.10 31.50 24.85
C LEU A 720 24.49 30.65 23.62
N PRO A 721 25.77 30.28 23.38
CA PRO A 721 26.12 29.39 22.27
C PRO A 721 25.41 28.03 22.32
N SER A 722 25.44 27.33 23.46
CA SER A 722 24.75 26.05 23.60
C SER A 722 23.23 26.17 23.51
N ALA A 723 22.65 27.29 23.98
CA ALA A 723 21.24 27.59 23.80
C ALA A 723 20.87 27.79 22.33
N LYS A 724 21.65 28.56 21.55
CA LYS A 724 21.41 28.75 20.12
C LYS A 724 21.28 27.40 19.39
N SER A 725 22.17 26.45 19.66
CA SER A 725 22.17 25.13 19.04
C SER A 725 20.99 24.26 19.51
N THR A 726 20.85 24.08 20.83
CA THR A 726 19.85 23.16 21.40
C THR A 726 18.41 23.64 21.19
N PHE A 727 18.17 24.95 21.29
CA PHE A 727 16.84 25.53 21.04
C PHE A 727 16.49 25.51 19.56
N SER A 728 17.46 25.75 18.67
CA SER A 728 17.24 25.60 17.21
C SER A 728 16.91 24.15 16.86
N TRP A 729 17.64 23.19 17.41
CA TRP A 729 17.37 21.77 17.19
C TRP A 729 15.95 21.39 17.65
N PHE A 730 15.55 21.78 18.86
CA PHE A 730 14.17 21.57 19.34
C PHE A 730 13.12 22.27 18.47
N ALA A 731 13.37 23.51 18.05
CA ALA A 731 12.45 24.25 17.19
C ALA A 731 12.27 23.57 15.82
N ILE A 732 13.37 23.11 15.20
CA ILE A 732 13.36 22.34 13.95
C ILE A 732 12.53 21.08 14.11
N THR A 733 12.76 20.30 15.17
CA THR A 733 12.05 19.03 15.36
C THR A 733 10.54 19.27 15.48
N LYS A 734 10.13 20.29 16.24
CA LYS A 734 8.71 20.59 16.44
C LYS A 734 8.04 21.24 15.23
N ALA A 735 8.75 22.09 14.50
CA ALA A 735 8.26 22.74 13.29
C ALA A 735 8.04 21.72 12.16
N LEU A 736 8.95 20.76 12.01
CA LEU A 736 8.88 19.75 10.97
C LEU A 736 8.01 18.54 11.34
N ASN A 737 7.75 18.27 12.62
CA ASN A 737 6.99 17.10 13.06
C ASN A 737 5.64 16.97 12.33
N GLY A 738 5.48 15.89 11.57
CA GLY A 738 4.28 15.57 10.80
C GLY A 738 4.17 16.21 9.41
N VAL A 739 5.13 17.07 9.02
CA VAL A 739 5.05 17.88 7.77
C VAL A 739 6.33 17.86 6.93
N TYR A 740 7.28 16.98 7.23
CA TYR A 740 8.50 16.82 6.44
C TYR A 740 8.31 15.77 5.31
N PRO A 741 9.07 15.85 4.20
CA PRO A 741 8.98 14.90 3.10
C PRO A 741 9.33 13.48 3.53
N VAL A 742 8.62 12.48 2.99
CA VAL A 742 8.81 11.06 3.35
C VAL A 742 10.23 10.59 3.09
N TRP A 743 10.89 11.10 2.02
CA TRP A 743 12.27 10.73 1.71
C TRP A 743 13.27 11.09 2.82
N ALA A 744 12.97 12.08 3.65
CA ALA A 744 13.82 12.47 4.77
C ALA A 744 13.72 11.51 5.97
N ASN A 745 12.75 10.59 6.01
CA ASN A 745 12.55 9.65 7.13
C ASN A 745 13.81 8.88 7.54
N GLN A 746 14.67 8.55 6.57
CA GLN A 746 15.88 7.75 6.80
C GLN A 746 17.12 8.61 7.13
N TYR A 747 16.99 9.92 7.24
CA TYR A 747 18.11 10.81 7.56
C TYR A 747 18.18 11.14 9.05
N ASP A 748 19.41 11.45 9.48
CA ASP A 748 19.60 12.34 10.62
C ASP A 748 19.16 13.77 10.22
N ILE A 749 18.73 14.56 11.21
CA ILE A 749 18.36 15.97 11.09
C ILE A 749 19.62 16.76 10.72
N TRP A 750 19.46 17.74 9.85
CA TRP A 750 20.53 18.52 9.28
C TRP A 750 20.75 19.84 10.01
N SER A 751 21.95 20.39 9.87
CA SER A 751 22.20 21.77 10.27
C SER A 751 21.44 22.73 9.33
N PRO A 752 20.66 23.69 9.86
CA PRO A 752 19.97 24.67 9.02
C PRO A 752 20.97 25.68 8.43
N ASN A 753 20.83 26.03 7.16
CA ASN A 753 21.59 27.12 6.53
C ASN A 753 20.94 28.47 6.84
N ILE A 754 21.10 28.94 8.07
CA ILE A 754 20.47 30.19 8.55
C ILE A 754 21.11 31.39 7.86
N LYS A 755 20.31 32.20 7.17
CA LYS A 755 20.79 33.46 6.57
C LYS A 755 21.22 34.45 7.66
N LYS A 756 22.32 35.16 7.42
CA LYS A 756 22.96 36.07 8.39
C LYS A 756 22.04 37.21 8.85
N ASP A 757 21.20 37.73 7.96
CA ASP A 757 20.22 38.78 8.26
C ASP A 757 19.01 38.26 9.07
N SER A 758 18.68 36.98 8.95
CA SER A 758 17.61 36.32 9.71
C SER A 758 18.06 35.68 11.01
N GLU A 759 19.37 35.59 11.30
CA GLU A 759 19.92 34.82 12.43
C GLU A 759 19.33 35.24 13.79
N LYS A 760 19.27 36.56 14.07
CA LYS A 760 18.71 37.07 15.33
C LYS A 760 17.22 36.74 15.47
N TYR A 761 16.47 36.87 14.36
CA TYR A 761 15.04 36.58 14.36
C TYR A 761 14.77 35.09 14.53
N TRP A 762 15.54 34.24 13.85
CA TRP A 762 15.49 32.79 14.00
C TRP A 762 15.69 32.38 15.47
N HIS A 763 16.76 32.82 16.11
CA HIS A 763 16.99 32.48 17.51
C HIS A 763 15.93 33.06 18.45
N SER A 764 15.44 34.28 18.19
CA SER A 764 14.32 34.86 18.93
C SER A 764 13.06 33.99 18.86
N LEU A 765 12.73 33.44 17.68
CA LEU A 765 11.61 32.50 17.49
C LEU A 765 11.86 31.19 18.25
N CYS A 766 13.05 30.58 18.12
CA CYS A 766 13.38 29.33 18.79
C CYS A 766 13.30 29.47 20.32
N PHE A 767 13.79 30.58 20.88
CA PHE A 767 13.74 30.87 22.32
C PHE A 767 12.30 31.05 22.80
N ALA A 768 11.50 31.87 22.10
CA ALA A 768 10.08 32.03 22.41
C ALA A 768 9.31 30.71 22.35
N PHE A 769 9.62 29.87 21.37
CA PHE A 769 8.94 28.59 21.17
C PHE A 769 9.27 27.58 22.27
N VAL A 770 10.54 27.45 22.65
CA VAL A 770 10.93 26.60 23.80
C VAL A 770 10.32 27.10 25.11
N LEU A 771 10.27 28.43 25.31
CA LEU A 771 9.62 29.00 26.49
C LEU A 771 8.15 28.55 26.60
N ALA A 772 7.43 28.42 25.48
CA ALA A 772 6.04 28.02 25.48
C ALA A 772 5.82 26.49 25.62
N GLU A 773 6.73 25.68 25.09
CA GLU A 773 6.55 24.22 24.92
C GLU A 773 7.34 23.36 25.93
N ASN A 774 8.02 23.97 26.91
CA ASN A 774 8.83 23.23 27.87
C ASN A 774 7.99 22.42 28.88
N ARG A 775 8.64 21.42 29.48
CA ARG A 775 8.11 20.59 30.56
C ARG A 775 8.86 20.80 31.87
N CYS A 776 9.43 22.00 32.07
CA CYS A 776 10.09 22.31 33.32
C CYS A 776 9.08 22.30 34.47
N VAL A 777 9.50 21.80 35.63
CA VAL A 777 8.69 21.76 36.85
C VAL A 777 9.50 22.29 38.03
N VAL A 778 8.81 22.80 39.05
CA VAL A 778 9.39 23.04 40.37
C VAL A 778 9.02 21.87 41.27
N THR A 779 10.03 21.21 41.84
CA THR A 779 9.83 20.04 42.72
C THR A 779 11.00 19.90 43.69
N LYS A 780 10.88 18.96 44.63
CA LYS A 780 11.89 18.64 45.63
C LYS A 780 12.11 17.13 45.68
N PHE A 781 13.37 16.71 45.69
CA PHE A 781 13.75 15.34 46.00
C PHE A 781 14.16 15.27 47.47
N GLU A 782 13.44 14.47 48.27
CA GLU A 782 13.61 14.41 49.72
C GLU A 782 14.99 13.89 50.14
N LYS A 783 15.49 14.41 51.27
CA LYS A 783 16.67 13.86 51.95
C LYS A 783 16.47 12.37 52.27
N ASP A 784 17.55 11.60 52.26
CA ASP A 784 17.58 10.19 52.65
C ASP A 784 16.67 9.26 51.78
N ASN A 785 16.21 9.76 50.62
CA ASN A 785 15.37 9.05 49.66
C ASN A 785 16.11 8.98 48.31
N PRO A 786 16.34 7.81 47.69
CA PRO A 786 15.91 6.48 48.13
C PRO A 786 16.88 5.80 49.11
N VAL A 787 18.05 6.39 49.39
CA VAL A 787 19.05 5.83 50.31
C VAL A 787 19.46 6.84 51.38
N LYS A 788 19.76 6.32 52.57
CA LYS A 788 20.27 7.11 53.69
C LYS A 788 21.57 7.84 53.30
N GLY A 789 21.67 9.12 53.64
CA GLY A 789 22.78 10.00 53.32
C GLY A 789 22.59 10.83 52.05
N ALA A 790 21.61 10.52 51.20
CA ALA A 790 21.34 11.32 50.00
C ALA A 790 20.81 12.73 50.40
N PRO A 791 21.31 13.81 49.78
CA PRO A 791 20.93 15.17 50.16
C PRO A 791 19.52 15.53 49.65
N GLU A 792 18.85 16.47 50.32
CA GLU A 792 17.66 17.09 49.72
C GLU A 792 18.06 17.91 48.49
N VAL A 793 17.31 17.79 47.39
CA VAL A 793 17.57 18.55 46.16
C VAL A 793 16.31 19.30 45.77
N PHE A 794 16.36 20.63 45.86
CA PHE A 794 15.31 21.49 45.31
C PHE A 794 15.62 21.78 43.84
N VAL A 795 14.62 21.63 42.98
CA VAL A 795 14.76 21.87 41.54
C VAL A 795 13.82 23.00 41.15
N ASP A 796 14.39 24.10 40.65
CA ASP A 796 13.65 25.27 40.20
C ASP A 796 13.52 25.29 38.66
N ASN A 797 12.68 26.18 38.14
CA ASN A 797 12.38 26.31 36.72
C ASN A 797 13.34 27.30 36.02
N PRO A 798 14.26 26.83 35.15
CA PRO A 798 15.20 27.69 34.42
C PRO A 798 14.56 28.54 33.34
N LEU A 799 13.32 28.23 32.95
CA LEU A 799 12.56 28.95 31.92
C LEU A 799 11.48 29.86 32.51
N CYS A 800 11.46 30.11 33.82
CA CYS A 800 10.53 31.07 34.42
C CYS A 800 10.99 32.52 34.15
N PRO A 801 10.20 33.35 33.42
CA PRO A 801 10.55 34.74 33.15
C PRO A 801 10.34 35.67 34.35
N ALA A 802 9.62 35.22 35.40
CA ALA A 802 9.46 35.97 36.64
C ALA A 802 10.64 35.77 37.62
N ASN A 803 11.47 34.75 37.41
CA ASN A 803 12.64 34.48 38.24
C ASN A 803 13.88 35.17 37.64
N LYS A 804 14.44 36.17 38.34
CA LYS A 804 15.64 36.90 37.88
C LYS A 804 16.90 36.03 37.82
N GLU A 805 16.93 34.94 38.58
CA GLU A 805 18.06 34.03 38.63
C GLU A 805 18.00 32.94 37.55
N SER A 806 16.87 32.82 36.84
CA SER A 806 16.66 31.79 35.82
C SER A 806 17.52 32.01 34.58
N PHE A 807 17.80 30.92 33.88
CA PHE A 807 18.50 30.94 32.60
C PHE A 807 17.79 31.82 31.58
N TRP A 808 16.46 31.79 31.54
CA TRP A 808 15.67 32.70 30.71
C TRP A 808 16.05 34.16 30.95
N SER A 809 15.95 34.62 32.19
CA SER A 809 16.15 36.03 32.54
C SER A 809 17.59 36.49 32.35
N LYS A 810 18.57 35.63 32.65
CA LYS A 810 20.00 35.97 32.58
C LYS A 810 20.58 35.89 31.17
N VAL A 811 20.09 34.96 30.35
CA VAL A 811 20.74 34.60 29.09
C VAL A 811 19.84 34.88 27.89
N LEU A 812 18.55 34.53 27.94
CA LEU A 812 17.69 34.46 26.75
C LEU A 812 16.83 35.70 26.52
N ASP A 813 16.33 36.34 27.58
CA ASP A 813 15.31 37.40 27.45
C ASP A 813 15.78 38.59 26.60
N LYS A 814 17.08 38.93 26.70
CA LYS A 814 17.72 40.02 25.94
C LYS A 814 17.88 39.72 24.45
N GLU A 815 17.75 38.45 24.05
CA GLU A 815 17.89 38.01 22.66
C GLU A 815 16.54 38.07 21.90
N ILE A 816 15.44 38.41 22.59
CA ILE A 816 14.13 38.59 21.98
C ILE A 816 14.06 39.94 21.28
N ILE A 817 13.91 39.92 19.96
CA ILE A 817 13.85 41.14 19.14
C ILE A 817 12.44 41.73 19.06
N SER A 818 12.33 43.03 18.81
CA SER A 818 11.04 43.73 18.73
C SER A 818 10.34 43.62 17.37
N LYS A 819 11.11 43.47 16.29
CA LYS A 819 10.61 43.32 14.93
C LYS A 819 11.42 42.27 14.16
N PRO A 820 10.79 41.32 13.46
CA PRO A 820 9.34 41.03 13.48
C PRO A 820 8.82 40.65 14.87
N SER A 821 7.55 40.97 15.18
CA SER A 821 7.01 40.91 16.54
C SER A 821 6.55 39.51 16.98
N THR A 822 6.49 38.53 16.07
CA THR A 822 5.91 37.20 16.32
C THR A 822 6.46 36.52 17.58
N ALA A 823 7.79 36.50 17.74
CA ALA A 823 8.43 35.93 18.92
C ALA A 823 8.12 36.74 20.19
N LYS A 824 8.16 38.06 20.08
CA LYS A 824 7.93 38.99 21.18
C LYS A 824 6.49 38.90 21.72
N GLU A 825 5.51 38.80 20.83
CA GLU A 825 4.09 38.66 21.21
C GLU A 825 3.86 37.41 22.07
N LEU A 826 4.46 36.27 21.69
CA LEU A 826 4.40 35.04 22.48
C LEU A 826 5.07 35.22 23.85
N VAL A 827 6.28 35.77 23.89
CA VAL A 827 7.03 36.00 25.13
C VAL A 827 6.28 36.95 26.07
N ASP A 828 5.77 38.07 25.55
CA ASP A 828 5.03 39.05 26.33
C ASP A 828 3.75 38.43 26.91
N LYS A 829 3.08 37.55 26.17
CA LYS A 829 1.90 36.83 26.65
C LYS A 829 2.25 35.82 27.76
N ILE A 830 3.37 35.12 27.66
CA ILE A 830 3.85 34.23 28.73
C ILE A 830 4.24 35.02 29.99
N LYS A 831 4.90 36.18 29.82
CA LYS A 831 5.19 37.12 30.92
C LYS A 831 3.89 37.61 31.58
N GLU A 832 2.86 37.90 30.78
CA GLU A 832 1.53 38.26 31.29
C GLU A 832 0.92 37.13 32.13
N LEU A 833 1.02 35.87 31.68
CA LEU A 833 0.58 34.70 32.44
C LEU A 833 1.31 34.59 33.79
N TYR A 834 2.63 34.68 33.81
CA TYR A 834 3.39 34.64 35.07
C TYR A 834 3.09 35.82 35.99
N ARG A 835 2.82 37.01 35.43
CA ARG A 835 2.35 38.16 36.21
C ARG A 835 0.97 37.90 36.83
N CYS A 836 0.04 37.33 36.07
CA CYS A 836 -1.29 36.96 36.57
C CYS A 836 -1.18 35.90 37.68
N TRP A 837 -0.40 34.84 37.41
CA TRP A 837 -0.07 33.77 38.36
C TRP A 837 0.43 34.33 39.70
N ASN A 838 1.44 35.21 39.64
CA ASN A 838 2.07 35.74 40.84
C ASN A 838 1.20 36.76 41.56
N LEU A 839 0.51 37.66 40.86
CA LEU A 839 -0.27 38.72 41.51
C LEU A 839 -1.58 38.19 42.11
N LYS A 840 -2.26 37.26 41.44
CA LYS A 840 -3.59 36.80 41.85
C LYS A 840 -3.56 35.53 42.73
N TYR A 841 -2.64 34.60 42.45
CA TYR A 841 -2.66 33.27 43.06
C TYR A 841 -1.56 33.11 44.10
N CYS A 842 -0.30 33.05 43.70
CA CYS A 842 0.81 32.80 44.63
C CYS A 842 1.05 33.98 45.59
N LYS A 843 0.83 35.22 45.14
CA LYS A 843 1.15 36.46 45.89
C LYS A 843 2.59 36.49 46.43
N GLY A 844 3.51 35.85 45.69
CA GLY A 844 4.92 35.72 46.08
C GLY A 844 5.25 34.54 47.00
N ASP A 845 4.28 33.72 47.38
CA ASP A 845 4.45 32.60 48.33
C ASP A 845 4.10 31.23 47.71
N TYR A 846 4.33 30.17 48.49
CA TYR A 846 4.02 28.78 48.15
C TYR A 846 2.54 28.50 48.32
N LEU A 847 1.93 27.89 47.31
CA LEU A 847 0.64 27.22 47.43
C LEU A 847 0.89 25.76 47.80
N ARG A 848 0.18 25.21 48.77
CA ARG A 848 0.32 23.82 49.23
C ARG A 848 -1.01 23.11 49.11
N SER A 849 -0.99 21.79 48.94
CA SER A 849 -2.20 20.96 48.87
C SER A 849 -3.13 21.39 47.74
N VAL A 850 -2.57 21.51 46.53
CA VAL A 850 -3.23 22.09 45.35
C VAL A 850 -3.85 21.06 44.41
N GLY A 851 -3.93 19.80 44.84
CA GLY A 851 -4.56 18.71 44.09
C GLY A 851 -3.68 18.07 43.01
N LEU A 852 -2.36 18.29 43.06
CA LEU A 852 -1.36 17.73 42.14
C LEU A 852 -0.59 16.54 42.75
N GLN A 853 -1.01 16.01 43.90
CA GLN A 853 -0.29 14.93 44.58
C GLN A 853 -0.08 13.70 43.69
N ASP A 854 -1.02 13.37 42.81
CA ASP A 854 -0.93 12.20 41.92
C ASP A 854 -0.02 12.42 40.70
N GLU A 855 0.51 13.63 40.50
CA GLU A 855 1.38 13.94 39.37
C GLU A 855 2.78 13.29 39.54
N PRO A 856 3.45 12.88 38.44
CA PRO A 856 4.71 12.12 38.50
C PRO A 856 5.85 12.81 39.27
N TYR A 857 5.80 14.14 39.39
CA TYR A 857 6.78 14.95 40.12
C TYR A 857 6.46 15.16 41.61
N PHE A 858 5.34 14.60 42.12
CA PHE A 858 4.96 14.66 43.54
C PHE A 858 4.58 13.30 44.14
N LYS A 859 3.93 12.42 43.38
CA LYS A 859 3.25 11.20 43.89
C LYS A 859 4.08 10.22 44.70
N TYR A 860 5.40 10.24 44.54
CA TYR A 860 6.30 9.31 45.22
C TYR A 860 7.01 9.90 46.45
N PHE A 861 6.66 11.11 46.86
CA PHE A 861 7.24 11.80 48.01
C PHE A 861 6.25 11.93 49.16
N ASP A 862 6.74 12.11 50.38
CA ASP A 862 5.94 12.24 51.60
C ASP A 862 5.45 13.68 51.86
N TYR A 863 6.09 14.68 51.23
CA TYR A 863 5.63 16.06 51.35
C TYR A 863 4.34 16.34 50.56
N PRO A 864 3.47 17.25 51.04
CA PRO A 864 2.31 17.72 50.27
C PRO A 864 2.72 18.46 49.00
N ASP A 865 2.04 18.17 47.90
CA ASP A 865 2.17 18.89 46.64
C ASP A 865 2.12 20.41 46.82
N PHE A 866 2.90 21.11 45.99
CA PHE A 866 3.03 22.56 46.11
C PHE A 866 3.28 23.24 44.77
N LEU A 867 2.99 24.53 44.72
CA LEU A 867 3.35 25.41 43.63
C LEU A 867 4.02 26.67 44.16
N THR A 868 4.87 27.26 43.34
CA THR A 868 5.64 28.47 43.67
C THR A 868 5.39 29.55 42.62
N PRO A 869 5.83 30.80 42.88
CA PRO A 869 5.84 31.84 41.85
C PRO A 869 6.61 31.47 40.57
N HIS A 870 7.44 30.43 40.63
CA HIS A 870 8.30 29.97 39.53
C HIS A 870 7.84 28.65 38.90
N SER A 871 6.72 28.09 39.35
CA SER A 871 6.19 26.81 38.85
C SER A 871 6.16 26.74 37.32
N GLY A 872 6.34 25.52 36.82
CA GLY A 872 6.31 25.23 35.39
C GLY A 872 4.97 25.55 34.74
N LEU A 873 4.97 25.86 33.45
CA LEU A 873 3.72 26.07 32.70
C LEU A 873 2.77 24.86 32.77
N ILE A 874 3.33 23.63 32.76
CA ILE A 874 2.52 22.41 32.88
C ILE A 874 1.85 22.28 34.25
N GLN A 875 2.52 22.74 35.31
CA GLN A 875 1.99 22.71 36.67
C GLN A 875 0.91 23.79 36.85
N ILE A 876 1.18 25.01 36.37
CA ILE A 876 0.22 26.13 36.43
C ILE A 876 -1.04 25.80 35.62
N ARG A 877 -0.90 25.18 34.45
CA ARG A 877 -2.03 24.75 33.62
C ARG A 877 -2.88 23.72 34.34
N LYS A 878 -2.26 22.66 34.88
CA LYS A 878 -2.98 21.59 35.58
C LYS A 878 -3.73 22.13 36.80
N TYR A 879 -3.10 23.02 37.56
CA TYR A 879 -3.79 23.75 38.64
C TYR A 879 -5.00 24.52 38.11
N ALA A 880 -4.84 25.34 37.07
CA ALA A 880 -5.92 26.13 36.52
C ALA A 880 -7.10 25.28 36.02
N GLU A 881 -6.82 24.09 35.47
CA GLU A 881 -7.84 23.12 35.03
C GLU A 881 -8.61 22.52 36.22
N LEU A 882 -7.90 22.04 37.25
CA LEU A 882 -8.52 21.44 38.45
C LEU A 882 -9.37 22.45 39.22
N GLU A 883 -8.88 23.68 39.28
CA GLU A 883 -9.43 24.75 40.11
C GLU A 883 -10.39 25.69 39.37
N GLY A 884 -10.65 25.42 38.08
CA GLY A 884 -11.56 26.21 37.24
C GLY A 884 -11.13 27.67 37.07
N LYS A 885 -9.84 27.97 36.94
CA LYS A 885 -9.32 29.35 36.85
C LYS A 885 -9.37 29.88 35.42
N GLU A 886 -10.53 30.37 35.01
CA GLU A 886 -10.84 30.78 33.63
C GLU A 886 -9.88 31.82 33.03
N ASP A 887 -9.39 32.78 33.82
CA ASP A 887 -8.45 33.81 33.36
C ASP A 887 -7.06 33.24 33.03
N LEU A 888 -6.56 32.28 33.82
CA LEU A 888 -5.34 31.54 33.47
C LEU A 888 -5.55 30.66 32.23
N LEU A 889 -6.69 29.96 32.14
CA LEU A 889 -7.03 29.10 30.99
C LEU A 889 -7.15 29.92 29.69
N LYS A 890 -7.72 31.13 29.77
CA LYS A 890 -7.77 32.07 28.65
C LYS A 890 -6.37 32.46 28.17
N LEU A 891 -5.46 32.79 29.09
CA LEU A 891 -4.08 33.11 28.73
C LEU A 891 -3.36 31.92 28.10
N PHE A 892 -3.58 30.69 28.59
CA PHE A 892 -3.05 29.48 27.95
C PHE A 892 -3.58 29.25 26.54
N LYS A 893 -4.85 29.57 26.28
CA LYS A 893 -5.43 29.52 24.93
C LYS A 893 -4.72 30.51 24.00
N GLU A 894 -4.56 31.76 24.43
CA GLU A 894 -3.85 32.80 23.66
C GLU A 894 -2.38 32.42 23.41
N ILE A 895 -1.68 31.86 24.40
CA ILE A 895 -0.32 31.32 24.25
C ILE A 895 -0.31 30.21 23.20
N SER A 896 -1.26 29.29 23.24
CA SER A 896 -1.34 28.17 22.29
C SER A 896 -1.53 28.65 20.84
N GLU A 897 -2.35 29.68 20.64
CA GLU A 897 -2.55 30.32 19.33
C GLU A 897 -1.28 31.02 18.83
N LEU A 898 -0.57 31.73 19.71
CA LEU A 898 0.71 32.39 19.38
C LEU A 898 1.85 31.39 19.14
N SER A 899 1.92 30.30 19.92
CA SER A 899 2.87 29.20 19.70
C SER A 899 2.69 28.58 18.33
N LYS A 900 1.44 28.41 17.88
CA LYS A 900 1.14 27.91 16.52
C LYS A 900 1.70 28.85 15.45
N LYS A 901 1.50 30.17 15.60
CA LYS A 901 2.06 31.18 14.66
C LYS A 901 3.58 31.15 14.64
N VAL A 902 4.24 31.08 15.81
CA VAL A 902 5.70 30.96 15.90
C VAL A 902 6.19 29.67 15.21
N LYS A 903 5.49 28.54 15.42
CA LYS A 903 5.82 27.28 14.74
C LYS A 903 5.69 27.39 13.23
N GLU A 904 4.61 27.99 12.72
CA GLU A 904 4.37 28.22 11.29
C GLU A 904 5.45 29.11 10.68
N GLU A 905 5.87 30.16 11.39
CA GLU A 905 6.95 31.06 10.97
C GLU A 905 8.32 30.35 10.93
N ILE A 906 8.64 29.55 11.94
CA ILE A 906 9.86 28.73 11.96
C ILE A 906 9.86 27.76 10.77
N TYR A 907 8.73 27.11 10.47
CA TYR A 907 8.59 26.24 9.31
C TYR A 907 8.81 27.01 8.00
N TRP A 908 8.18 28.18 7.86
CA TRP A 908 8.32 29.02 6.67
C TRP A 908 9.77 29.45 6.45
N LEU A 909 10.45 29.96 7.48
CA LEU A 909 11.88 30.29 7.39
C LEU A 909 12.72 29.08 7.00
N LEU A 910 12.50 27.94 7.65
CA LEU A 910 13.30 26.74 7.44
C LEU A 910 13.14 26.19 6.01
N VAL A 911 11.90 26.01 5.57
CA VAL A 911 11.61 25.37 4.28
C VAL A 911 11.75 26.34 3.11
N ASN A 912 11.22 27.56 3.23
CA ASN A 912 11.13 28.49 2.11
C ASN A 912 12.34 29.42 2.01
N GLU A 913 12.83 29.94 3.13
CA GLU A 913 13.96 30.89 3.13
C GLU A 913 15.31 30.19 3.18
N PHE A 914 15.47 29.19 4.06
CA PHE A 914 16.73 28.47 4.28
C PHE A 914 16.87 27.23 3.39
N LYS A 915 15.83 26.90 2.61
CA LYS A 915 15.82 25.79 1.65
C LYS A 915 16.23 24.46 2.28
N TYR A 916 15.75 24.20 3.49
CA TYR A 916 16.23 23.08 4.32
C TYR A 916 16.15 21.68 3.67
N PHE A 917 15.23 21.48 2.72
CA PHE A 917 15.07 20.22 1.97
C PHE A 917 15.73 20.22 0.58
N GLU A 918 16.30 21.35 0.13
CA GLU A 918 17.04 21.44 -1.14
C GLU A 918 18.52 21.15 -0.85
#